data_AF-W2SBV1-F1
#
_entry.id   AF-W2SBV1-F1
#
_cell.length_a   1.000
_cell.length_b   1.000
_cell.length_c   1.000
_cell.angle_alpha   90.00
_cell.angle_beta   90.00
_cell.angle_gamma   90.00
#
_symmetry.space_group_name_H-M   'P 1'
#
loop_
_entity.id
_entity.type
_entity.pdbx_description
1 polymer ?
#
loop_
_entity_poly.entity_id
_entity_poly.type
_entity_poly.pdbx_seq_one_letter_code
_entity_poly.pdbx_strand_id
1 'polypeptide(L)'
;MAPKSKDGDVIFAFNAKWVSYVHTVVAYCAFLGALFVGIWLHYQKIVQNEHYGYPDEWFPSVSATIGDRYPERSVFMVFIAITSGPRFVLVGLWYLLTRRPNTNLPAVIAGVGIFRTLTCGGWTYVTSTDDHNWHDIFMISYLVATVPWTMGCLALSPPNPEAIKWRKRLASLFFGTLVPLIYFFIQHKVHKVAGAYTIYAFFEWALVLFDVAFDAVTALDFGTFELVVKDVKGLSRGDSKTLKDDVKAKNSNQPFVQASTFEGPYYWPAVLDAAADIFSGYVFWSILTSLGVVIWYFPLWHMGLSGFEIFVLAPAATLWLGIPPLRSLVINNIRSVHLLSVVGVLSWLVHDPTYRLLTVAFAVSMGTIAWTATWYAERGNSARLQTRILAWTIGLVLSSIAKFANYSNNPIWPVLHSENGGWNKTGVVLAALSIWRSTRQVSTSGGDYMPAGKQRGSGVLIGLGLGGLFFFMHSLLADSSTMILWVWEGFPVRGPIASPHGAVTIFFMALGLFLGTSTPAFFVTWTAFGIGSVGAALLTYYSHWTGYYGGLALTVYVMGLAQPLISAGAQHNPAKTFGLGFMVYNFLALFHCWVVAYAFVPGGPLVRERTDWIMLTTMIFIGAAVFSVQTADSPYKRKGPTKSTGRTASAYYIHILLALQLLSASIAYLRFPTNDYQPYHKDEKVMTAGIWTTHFSIDNDLWASEYRIRDAIKELEIDVIGLLESDTQRIIMGMRDATQFLAEDMGMYVDYGPGPNKHTWGSALLSKFPIVNSTHHLLPSPVGELAPAIEATLDVYGTLVDVFVFHSGQEEDVEDRRLQSEYMSKIMGATPRPAILLSYLVTKPQQGNYNTYVSEASQMHDIDRSDWDRWCEYILFKDIKRTGYARVSRGTITDTEIQLGKFVIGEPVSYTDERIPEKQVPAGRRFPARFNPPGVREHFYHVLDGGKPRYYA
;
A
#
# COMPACT_ATOMS: atom_id res chain seq x y z
N MET A 1 22.22 21.64 -66.09
CA MET A 1 21.75 22.28 -64.85
C MET A 1 21.58 21.19 -63.80
N ALA A 2 22.37 21.22 -62.73
CA ALA A 2 22.28 20.25 -61.63
C ALA A 2 21.12 20.63 -60.69
N PRO A 3 20.41 19.65 -60.08
CA PRO A 3 19.30 19.94 -59.17
C PRO A 3 19.85 20.52 -57.86
N LYS A 4 19.34 21.70 -57.46
CA LYS A 4 19.56 22.28 -56.14
C LYS A 4 18.97 21.36 -55.07
N SER A 5 19.81 20.78 -54.21
CA SER A 5 19.37 20.10 -52.99
C SER A 5 18.69 21.11 -52.07
N LYS A 6 17.44 20.86 -51.68
CA LYS A 6 16.81 21.58 -50.58
C LYS A 6 17.57 21.24 -49.29
N ASP A 7 18.12 22.24 -48.61
CA ASP A 7 18.66 22.09 -47.26
C ASP A 7 17.51 21.64 -46.34
N GLY A 8 17.67 20.50 -45.67
CA GLY A 8 16.66 19.96 -44.73
C GLY A 8 16.57 20.78 -43.44
N ASP A 9 15.38 20.81 -42.84
CA ASP A 9 15.05 21.65 -41.69
C ASP A 9 15.73 21.17 -40.40
N VAL A 10 16.10 22.11 -39.54
CA VAL A 10 16.74 21.84 -38.23
C VAL A 10 15.67 21.57 -37.18
N ILE A 11 15.61 20.34 -36.67
CA ILE A 11 14.63 19.90 -35.68
C ILE A 11 15.04 20.35 -34.26
N PHE A 12 16.32 20.21 -33.94
CA PHE A 12 16.87 20.48 -32.62
C PHE A 12 18.34 20.84 -32.74
N ALA A 13 18.76 21.89 -32.03
CA ALA A 13 20.15 22.32 -31.97
C ALA A 13 20.53 22.65 -30.54
N PHE A 14 21.66 22.13 -30.08
CA PHE A 14 22.23 22.49 -28.77
C PHE A 14 23.74 22.50 -28.82
N ASN A 15 24.35 23.31 -27.96
CA ASN A 15 25.80 23.44 -27.89
C ASN A 15 26.42 22.15 -27.33
N ALA A 16 27.47 21.65 -27.98
CA ALA A 16 28.10 20.37 -27.66
C ALA A 16 28.76 20.36 -26.27
N LYS A 17 29.04 21.53 -25.65
CA LYS A 17 29.54 21.62 -24.27
C LYS A 17 28.64 20.92 -23.24
N TRP A 18 27.34 20.83 -23.51
CA TRP A 18 26.39 20.15 -22.63
C TRP A 18 26.67 18.65 -22.53
N VAL A 19 27.23 18.02 -23.57
CA VAL A 19 27.65 16.61 -23.53
C VAL A 19 28.72 16.41 -22.46
N SER A 20 29.71 17.30 -22.40
CA SER A 20 30.78 17.26 -21.39
C SER A 20 30.26 17.52 -19.99
N TYR A 21 29.34 18.48 -19.81
CA TYR A 21 28.72 18.72 -18.50
C TYR A 21 27.89 17.53 -18.02
N VAL A 22 27.05 16.95 -18.88
CA VAL A 22 26.23 15.78 -18.53
C VAL A 22 27.12 14.59 -18.18
N HIS A 23 28.14 14.28 -19.00
CA HIS A 23 29.13 13.25 -18.68
C HIS A 23 29.74 13.46 -17.29
N THR A 24 30.25 14.68 -17.02
CA THR A 24 30.98 15.00 -15.79
C THR A 24 30.08 14.92 -14.55
N VAL A 25 28.89 15.51 -14.61
CA VAL A 25 27.96 15.54 -13.48
C VAL A 25 27.47 14.13 -13.15
N VAL A 26 27.04 13.36 -14.17
CA VAL A 26 26.53 12.01 -13.95
C VAL A 26 27.65 11.07 -13.46
N ALA A 27 28.86 11.20 -14.00
CA ALA A 27 30.01 10.42 -13.53
C ALA A 27 30.32 10.71 -12.05
N TYR A 28 30.38 11.98 -11.63
CA TYR A 28 30.59 12.30 -10.22
C TYR A 28 29.44 11.87 -9.32
N CYS A 29 28.18 11.96 -9.79
CA CYS A 29 27.04 11.42 -9.05
C CYS A 29 27.15 9.90 -8.83
N ALA A 30 27.76 9.15 -9.75
CA ALA A 30 27.99 7.72 -9.56
C ALA A 30 28.88 7.45 -8.34
N PHE A 31 30.05 8.09 -8.30
CA PHE A 31 31.03 7.88 -7.23
C PHE A 31 30.56 8.48 -5.89
N LEU A 32 30.07 9.72 -5.89
CA LEU A 32 29.60 10.38 -4.65
C LEU A 32 28.31 9.74 -4.12
N GLY A 33 27.41 9.32 -5.01
CA GLY A 33 26.18 8.63 -4.63
C GLY A 33 26.48 7.28 -3.96
N ALA A 34 27.39 6.50 -4.53
CA ALA A 34 27.85 5.25 -3.92
C ALA A 34 28.52 5.49 -2.57
N LEU A 35 29.39 6.49 -2.45
CA LEU A 35 30.04 6.85 -1.19
C LEU A 35 29.03 7.25 -0.11
N PHE A 36 28.07 8.11 -0.44
CA PHE A 36 27.06 8.56 0.53
C PHE A 36 26.21 7.39 1.03
N VAL A 37 25.75 6.54 0.12
CA VAL A 37 24.93 5.36 0.47
C VAL A 37 25.75 4.33 1.26
N GLY A 38 27.00 4.09 0.87
CA GLY A 38 27.90 3.18 1.55
C GLY A 38 28.24 3.64 2.97
N ILE A 39 28.55 4.92 3.17
CA ILE A 39 28.78 5.48 4.52
C ILE A 39 27.50 5.41 5.36
N TRP A 40 26.32 5.67 4.77
CA TRP A 40 25.06 5.65 5.50
C TRP A 40 24.68 4.24 5.99
N LEU A 41 24.86 3.21 5.15
CA LEU A 41 24.35 1.87 5.41
C LEU A 41 25.41 0.88 5.88
N HIS A 42 26.63 0.98 5.36
CA HIS A 42 27.66 -0.05 5.48
C HIS A 42 29.04 0.47 5.92
N TYR A 43 29.10 1.61 6.62
CA TYR A 43 30.37 2.28 7.00
C TYR A 43 31.47 1.34 7.50
N GLN A 44 31.24 0.60 8.59
CA GLN A 44 32.25 -0.29 9.18
C GLN A 44 32.73 -1.39 8.22
N LYS A 45 31.88 -1.79 7.28
CA LYS A 45 32.16 -2.88 6.33
C LYS A 45 32.96 -2.39 5.12
N ILE A 46 32.75 -1.15 4.66
CA ILE A 46 33.44 -0.59 3.49
C ILE A 46 34.81 0.02 3.83
N VAL A 47 35.06 0.37 5.10
CA VAL A 47 36.38 0.83 5.57
C VAL A 47 37.31 -0.31 5.99
N GLN A 48 36.80 -1.54 6.03
CA GLN A 48 37.57 -2.72 6.43
C GLN A 48 38.45 -3.20 5.27
N ASN A 49 39.72 -3.51 5.55
CA ASN A 49 40.63 -4.19 4.63
C ASN A 49 40.96 -5.61 5.13
N GLU A 50 41.88 -6.31 4.45
CA GLU A 50 42.27 -7.71 4.76
C GLU A 50 42.92 -7.90 6.15
N HIS A 51 43.35 -6.83 6.81
CA HIS A 51 44.15 -6.89 8.05
C HIS A 51 43.60 -6.01 9.18
N TYR A 52 43.00 -4.87 8.85
CA TYR A 52 42.53 -3.85 9.79
C TYR A 52 41.14 -3.34 9.40
N GLY A 53 40.41 -2.83 10.39
CA GLY A 53 39.13 -2.13 10.21
C GLY A 53 39.06 -0.92 11.11
N TYR A 54 37.86 -0.36 11.28
CA TYR A 54 37.66 0.74 12.20
C TYR A 54 38.10 0.36 13.64
N PRO A 55 38.88 1.20 14.36
CA PRO A 55 39.14 2.62 14.11
C PRO A 55 40.43 2.93 13.32
N ASP A 56 41.28 1.95 13.06
CA ASP A 56 42.57 2.17 12.39
C ASP A 56 42.38 2.58 10.93
N GLU A 57 41.37 2.00 10.27
CA GLU A 57 40.91 2.38 8.94
C GLU A 57 39.53 3.04 9.01
N TRP A 58 39.43 4.25 8.47
CA TRP A 58 38.25 5.10 8.67
C TRP A 58 37.73 5.77 7.40
N PHE A 59 38.42 5.60 6.26
CA PHE A 59 37.95 6.06 4.95
C PHE A 59 38.00 4.91 3.91
N PRO A 60 36.91 4.67 3.15
CA PRO A 60 36.82 3.51 2.27
C PRO A 60 37.53 3.74 0.92
N SER A 61 38.11 2.68 0.36
CA SER A 61 38.59 2.68 -1.03
C SER A 61 37.44 2.83 -2.03
N VAL A 62 37.76 3.28 -3.24
CA VAL A 62 36.82 3.37 -4.37
C VAL A 62 36.24 1.97 -4.66
N SER A 63 37.10 0.95 -4.75
CA SER A 63 36.68 -0.42 -5.06
C SER A 63 35.71 -1.00 -4.02
N ALA A 64 35.98 -0.81 -2.72
CA ALA A 64 35.08 -1.26 -1.65
C ALA A 64 33.74 -0.53 -1.69
N THR A 65 33.76 0.76 -2.05
CA THR A 65 32.55 1.60 -2.09
C THR A 65 31.59 1.23 -3.23
N ILE A 66 32.13 0.76 -4.37
CA ILE A 66 31.32 0.56 -5.59
C ILE A 66 31.11 -0.92 -5.95
N GLY A 67 31.89 -1.85 -5.40
CA GLY A 67 31.89 -3.26 -5.78
C GLY A 67 31.27 -4.22 -4.76
N ASP A 68 31.28 -3.87 -3.48
CA ASP A 68 31.13 -4.91 -2.44
C ASP A 68 29.68 -5.19 -2.06
N ARG A 69 28.81 -4.17 -2.02
CA ARG A 69 27.53 -4.28 -1.32
C ARG A 69 26.37 -3.56 -2.01
N TYR A 70 25.19 -4.14 -1.84
CA TYR A 70 23.91 -3.52 -2.18
C TYR A 70 23.43 -2.69 -0.99
N PRO A 71 22.89 -1.45 -1.20
CA PRO A 71 22.51 -0.85 -2.49
C PRO A 71 23.54 0.10 -3.13
N GLU A 72 24.66 0.43 -2.49
CA GLU A 72 25.66 1.39 -3.01
C GLU A 72 26.26 0.99 -4.38
N ARG A 73 26.52 -0.32 -4.57
CA ARG A 73 26.92 -0.89 -5.86
C ARG A 73 25.90 -0.59 -6.96
N SER A 74 24.61 -0.79 -6.68
CA SER A 74 23.55 -0.55 -7.66
C SER A 74 23.43 0.93 -8.03
N VAL A 75 23.60 1.82 -7.05
CA VAL A 75 23.63 3.27 -7.28
C VAL A 75 24.77 3.64 -8.24
N PHE A 76 25.99 3.13 -7.99
CA PHE A 76 27.13 3.33 -8.88
C PHE A 76 26.83 2.85 -10.31
N MET A 77 26.38 1.60 -10.45
CA MET A 77 26.11 0.96 -11.74
C MET A 77 25.05 1.69 -12.57
N VAL A 78 23.99 2.21 -11.94
CA VAL A 78 22.94 2.98 -12.63
C VAL A 78 23.49 4.29 -13.17
N PHE A 79 24.23 5.06 -12.37
CA PHE A 79 24.80 6.32 -12.83
C PHE A 79 25.91 6.12 -13.87
N ILE A 80 26.70 5.06 -13.79
CA ILE A 80 27.66 4.70 -14.86
C ILE A 80 26.94 4.27 -16.14
N ALA A 81 25.84 3.52 -16.06
CA ALA A 81 25.01 3.21 -17.22
C ALA A 81 24.55 4.49 -17.94
N ILE A 82 24.07 5.47 -17.18
CA ILE A 82 23.62 6.77 -17.72
C ILE A 82 24.80 7.55 -18.31
N THR A 83 26.00 7.46 -17.70
CA THR A 83 27.22 8.13 -18.17
C THR A 83 27.71 7.57 -19.52
N SER A 84 27.41 6.30 -19.83
CA SER A 84 27.89 5.63 -21.05
C SER A 84 27.53 6.37 -22.34
N GLY A 85 26.27 6.83 -22.49
CA GLY A 85 25.80 7.57 -23.67
C GLY A 85 26.60 8.87 -23.89
N PRO A 86 26.59 9.82 -22.94
CA PRO A 86 27.40 11.03 -22.99
C PRO A 86 28.90 10.74 -23.21
N ARG A 87 29.43 9.64 -22.66
CA ARG A 87 30.83 9.25 -22.85
C ARG A 87 31.16 8.93 -24.30
N PHE A 88 30.38 8.07 -24.95
CA PHE A 88 30.62 7.75 -26.36
C PHE A 88 30.46 8.97 -27.26
N VAL A 89 29.48 9.84 -26.97
CA VAL A 89 29.30 11.10 -27.71
C VAL A 89 30.50 12.03 -27.51
N LEU A 90 31.06 12.13 -26.29
CA LEU A 90 32.26 12.92 -26.00
C LEU A 90 33.46 12.44 -26.83
N VAL A 91 33.71 11.13 -26.89
CA VAL A 91 34.80 10.55 -27.70
C VAL A 91 34.57 10.84 -29.19
N GLY A 92 33.33 10.69 -29.67
CA GLY A 92 32.96 10.99 -31.06
C GLY A 92 33.15 12.48 -31.43
N LEU A 93 32.72 13.39 -30.56
CA LEU A 93 32.92 14.83 -30.73
C LEU A 93 34.40 15.20 -30.73
N TRP A 94 35.19 14.57 -29.85
CA TRP A 94 36.64 14.77 -29.81
C TRP A 94 37.32 14.33 -31.11
N TYR A 95 36.90 13.20 -31.69
CA TYR A 95 37.37 12.77 -33.01
C TYR A 95 37.03 13.79 -34.10
N LEU A 96 35.78 14.26 -34.14
CA LEU A 96 35.34 15.25 -35.13
C LEU A 96 36.09 16.58 -35.01
N LEU A 97 36.40 17.02 -33.79
CA LEU A 97 37.20 18.22 -33.53
C LEU A 97 38.63 18.11 -34.03
N THR A 98 39.24 16.93 -33.87
CA THR A 98 40.67 16.74 -34.08
C THR A 98 41.00 16.16 -35.45
N ARG A 99 40.00 15.71 -36.21
CA ARG A 99 40.15 15.16 -37.56
C ARG A 99 40.83 16.17 -38.50
N ARG A 100 41.95 15.76 -39.11
CA ARG A 100 42.68 16.54 -40.12
C ARG A 100 42.96 15.67 -41.35
N PRO A 101 42.95 16.23 -42.57
CA PRO A 101 43.43 15.52 -43.74
C PRO A 101 44.92 15.20 -43.56
N ASN A 102 45.34 13.98 -43.91
CA ASN A 102 46.72 13.46 -43.85
C ASN A 102 47.27 13.01 -42.48
N THR A 103 46.43 12.75 -41.47
CA THR A 103 46.87 12.06 -40.24
C THR A 103 45.82 11.11 -39.69
N ASN A 104 46.26 9.91 -39.27
CA ASN A 104 45.40 8.90 -38.64
C ASN A 104 45.38 9.00 -37.11
N LEU A 105 46.20 9.88 -36.51
CA LEU A 105 46.30 10.03 -35.06
C LEU A 105 44.94 10.30 -34.38
N PRO A 106 44.07 11.19 -34.89
CA PRO A 106 42.72 11.39 -34.33
C PRO A 106 41.87 10.12 -34.28
N ALA A 107 41.94 9.28 -35.33
CA ALA A 107 41.18 8.03 -35.40
C ALA A 107 41.73 6.99 -34.41
N VAL A 108 43.06 6.91 -34.27
CA VAL A 108 43.71 6.04 -33.27
C VAL A 108 43.31 6.45 -31.85
N ILE A 109 43.35 7.75 -31.53
CA ILE A 109 42.95 8.25 -30.20
C ILE A 109 41.46 8.03 -29.94
N ALA A 110 40.59 8.19 -30.94
CA ALA A 110 39.19 7.84 -30.82
C ALA A 110 38.99 6.35 -30.51
N GLY A 111 39.72 5.46 -31.18
CA GLY A 111 39.73 4.02 -30.90
C GLY A 111 40.18 3.70 -29.47
N VAL A 112 41.24 4.36 -28.99
CA VAL A 112 41.70 4.26 -27.59
C VAL A 112 40.62 4.74 -26.62
N GLY A 113 39.91 5.83 -26.92
CA GLY A 113 38.81 6.35 -26.11
C GLY A 113 37.61 5.41 -26.03
N ILE A 114 37.26 4.75 -27.13
CA ILE A 114 36.21 3.70 -27.17
C ILE A 114 36.64 2.50 -26.34
N PHE A 115 37.87 2.00 -26.55
CA PHE A 115 38.41 0.87 -25.78
C PHE A 115 38.44 1.17 -24.28
N ARG A 116 38.88 2.37 -23.89
CA ARG A 116 38.86 2.85 -22.51
C ARG A 116 37.43 2.92 -21.96
N THR A 117 36.45 3.35 -22.76
CA THR A 117 35.05 3.38 -22.33
C THR A 117 34.48 1.98 -22.10
N LEU A 118 34.79 1.02 -22.97
CA LEU A 118 34.34 -0.37 -22.84
C LEU A 118 34.98 -1.07 -21.64
N THR A 119 36.28 -0.88 -21.43
CA THR A 119 37.00 -1.43 -20.27
C THR A 119 36.52 -0.81 -18.95
N CYS A 120 36.08 0.46 -18.95
CA CYS A 120 35.40 1.07 -17.81
C CYS A 120 34.09 0.35 -17.44
N GLY A 121 33.26 0.05 -18.46
CA GLY A 121 32.06 -0.75 -18.27
C GLY A 121 32.38 -2.16 -17.76
N GLY A 122 33.46 -2.76 -18.28
CA GLY A 122 33.96 -4.06 -17.86
C GLY A 122 34.20 -4.16 -16.36
N TRP A 123 35.05 -3.30 -15.79
CA TRP A 123 35.34 -3.34 -14.34
C TRP A 123 34.17 -2.79 -13.48
N THR A 124 33.26 -2.00 -14.07
CA THR A 124 32.06 -1.54 -13.36
C THR A 124 31.04 -2.66 -13.16
N TYR A 125 30.78 -3.48 -14.19
CA TYR A 125 29.75 -4.52 -14.14
C TYR A 125 30.26 -5.89 -13.73
N VAL A 126 31.54 -6.19 -13.98
CA VAL A 126 32.25 -7.32 -13.37
C VAL A 126 32.97 -6.78 -12.14
N THR A 127 32.32 -6.87 -10.97
CA THR A 127 32.90 -6.35 -9.73
C THR A 127 33.99 -7.28 -9.20
N SER A 128 34.86 -6.72 -8.35
CA SER A 128 35.91 -7.47 -7.64
C SER A 128 35.36 -8.64 -6.80
N THR A 129 34.10 -8.53 -6.35
CA THR A 129 33.36 -9.56 -5.62
C THR A 129 32.81 -10.67 -6.52
N ASP A 130 32.48 -10.36 -7.77
CA ASP A 130 31.89 -11.32 -8.71
C ASP A 130 32.97 -12.15 -9.42
N ASP A 131 34.00 -11.49 -9.96
CA ASP A 131 35.17 -12.13 -10.56
C ASP A 131 36.39 -11.19 -10.49
N HIS A 132 37.27 -11.48 -9.53
CA HIS A 132 38.46 -10.66 -9.26
C HIS A 132 39.42 -10.57 -10.45
N ASN A 133 39.59 -11.65 -11.22
CA ASN A 133 40.55 -11.70 -12.31
C ASN A 133 40.10 -10.84 -13.50
N TRP A 134 38.84 -10.98 -13.90
CA TRP A 134 38.30 -10.18 -15.00
C TRP A 134 38.17 -8.70 -14.61
N HIS A 135 37.79 -8.41 -13.37
CA HIS A 135 37.76 -7.05 -12.84
C HIS A 135 39.12 -6.35 -12.97
N ASP A 136 40.19 -6.99 -12.51
CA ASP A 136 41.55 -6.44 -12.56
C ASP A 136 42.06 -6.27 -14.00
N ILE A 137 41.77 -7.23 -14.89
CA ILE A 137 42.12 -7.13 -16.31
C ILE A 137 41.48 -5.88 -16.93
N PHE A 138 40.19 -5.64 -16.68
CA PHE A 138 39.49 -4.47 -17.20
C PHE A 138 39.99 -3.16 -16.58
N MET A 139 40.26 -3.14 -15.28
CA MET A 139 40.80 -1.97 -14.57
C MET A 139 42.21 -1.61 -15.06
N ILE A 140 43.11 -2.58 -15.17
CA ILE A 140 44.48 -2.38 -15.70
C ILE A 140 44.41 -1.92 -17.15
N SER A 141 43.57 -2.55 -17.97
CA SER A 141 43.38 -2.15 -19.38
C SER A 141 42.90 -0.71 -19.50
N TYR A 142 42.00 -0.27 -18.61
CA TYR A 142 41.53 1.12 -18.53
C TYR A 142 42.67 2.08 -18.18
N LEU A 143 43.45 1.78 -17.14
CA LEU A 143 44.57 2.61 -16.69
C LEU A 143 45.67 2.71 -17.76
N VAL A 144 46.03 1.58 -18.39
CA VAL A 144 47.01 1.56 -19.49
C VAL A 144 46.50 2.38 -20.68
N ALA A 145 45.22 2.25 -21.05
CA ALA A 145 44.61 3.03 -22.13
C ALA A 145 44.48 4.53 -21.81
N THR A 146 44.50 4.91 -20.53
CA THR A 146 44.45 6.31 -20.08
C THR A 146 45.71 7.08 -20.49
N VAL A 147 46.87 6.41 -20.59
CA VAL A 147 48.14 7.02 -21.02
C VAL A 147 48.10 7.51 -22.47
N PRO A 148 47.85 6.66 -23.49
CA PRO A 148 47.73 7.11 -24.88
C PRO A 148 46.52 8.04 -25.09
N TRP A 149 45.42 7.88 -24.35
CA TRP A 149 44.30 8.82 -24.41
C TRP A 149 44.74 10.23 -23.97
N THR A 150 45.38 10.35 -22.80
CA THR A 150 45.80 11.63 -22.23
C THR A 150 46.84 12.33 -23.09
N MET A 151 47.86 11.59 -23.53
CA MET A 151 48.90 12.11 -24.43
C MET A 151 48.32 12.51 -25.79
N GLY A 152 47.42 11.69 -26.33
CA GLY A 152 46.73 11.95 -27.59
C GLY A 152 45.85 13.20 -27.52
N CYS A 153 45.08 13.37 -26.46
CA CYS A 153 44.26 14.55 -26.23
C CYS A 153 45.11 15.81 -26.06
N LEU A 154 46.27 15.74 -25.39
CA LEU A 154 47.21 16.86 -25.28
C LEU A 154 47.85 17.21 -26.63
N ALA A 155 48.26 16.21 -27.42
CA ALA A 155 48.90 16.41 -28.72
C ALA A 155 47.93 16.96 -29.78
N LEU A 156 46.66 16.54 -29.72
CA LEU A 156 45.61 16.94 -30.67
C LEU A 156 44.81 18.18 -30.20
N SER A 157 45.08 18.70 -29.00
CA SER A 157 44.35 19.84 -28.44
C SER A 157 44.35 21.04 -29.40
N PRO A 158 43.19 21.66 -29.66
CA PRO A 158 43.12 22.94 -30.37
C PRO A 158 43.95 24.02 -29.65
N PRO A 159 44.32 25.13 -30.33
CA PRO A 159 45.10 26.22 -29.76
C PRO A 159 44.26 27.08 -28.78
N ASN A 160 43.72 26.45 -27.74
CA ASN A 160 43.01 27.06 -26.63
C ASN A 160 43.92 27.06 -25.39
N PRO A 161 44.50 28.22 -25.00
CA PRO A 161 45.45 28.30 -23.90
C PRO A 161 44.88 27.82 -22.56
N GLU A 162 43.58 28.03 -22.33
CA GLU A 162 42.93 27.65 -21.07
C GLU A 162 42.70 26.13 -20.99
N ALA A 163 42.19 25.51 -22.06
CA ALA A 163 42.01 24.06 -22.13
C ALA A 163 43.35 23.30 -22.02
N ILE A 164 44.39 23.77 -22.72
CA ILE A 164 45.73 23.17 -22.64
C ILE A 164 46.31 23.30 -21.23
N LYS A 165 46.16 24.47 -20.58
CA LYS A 165 46.64 24.70 -19.22
C LYS A 165 46.00 23.72 -18.22
N TRP A 166 44.67 23.56 -18.28
CA TRP A 166 43.97 22.64 -17.38
C TRP A 166 44.26 21.18 -17.68
N ARG A 167 44.31 20.76 -18.95
CA ARG A 167 44.72 19.38 -19.31
C ARG A 167 46.12 19.04 -18.82
N LYS A 168 47.10 19.94 -18.99
CA LYS A 168 48.47 19.72 -18.49
C LYS A 168 48.49 19.59 -16.97
N ARG A 169 47.77 20.44 -16.24
CA ARG A 169 47.67 20.38 -14.78
C ARG A 169 47.03 19.07 -14.31
N LEU A 170 45.88 18.71 -14.87
CA LEU A 170 45.13 17.51 -14.49
C LEU A 170 45.89 16.23 -14.86
N ALA A 171 46.52 16.17 -16.03
CA ALA A 171 47.40 15.06 -16.40
C ALA A 171 48.60 14.95 -15.45
N SER A 172 49.23 16.08 -15.10
CA SER A 172 50.36 16.10 -14.15
C SER A 172 49.93 15.66 -12.76
N LEU A 173 48.74 16.07 -12.30
CA LEU A 173 48.17 15.65 -11.02
C LEU A 173 47.82 14.16 -11.04
N PHE A 174 47.19 13.66 -12.11
CA PHE A 174 46.85 12.24 -12.25
C PHE A 174 48.11 11.37 -12.18
N PHE A 175 49.10 11.60 -13.06
CA PHE A 175 50.33 10.81 -13.09
C PHE A 175 51.22 11.05 -11.85
N GLY A 176 51.23 12.27 -11.31
CA GLY A 176 51.94 12.59 -10.07
C GLY A 176 51.37 11.86 -8.86
N THR A 177 50.05 11.66 -8.81
CA THR A 177 49.35 10.97 -7.71
C THR A 177 49.58 9.45 -7.74
N LEU A 178 49.97 8.87 -8.88
CA LEU A 178 50.33 7.44 -8.94
C LEU A 178 51.53 7.10 -8.05
N VAL A 179 52.49 8.01 -7.87
CA VAL A 179 53.70 7.77 -7.06
C VAL A 179 53.35 7.54 -5.58
N PRO A 180 52.66 8.46 -4.88
CA PRO A 180 52.23 8.21 -3.50
C PRO A 180 51.19 7.09 -3.41
N LEU A 181 50.32 6.91 -4.40
CA LEU A 181 49.38 5.78 -4.43
C LEU A 181 50.12 4.43 -4.36
N ILE A 182 51.11 4.20 -5.23
CA ILE A 182 51.89 2.96 -5.26
C ILE A 182 52.65 2.78 -3.94
N TYR A 183 53.25 3.85 -3.41
CA TYR A 183 53.93 3.78 -2.12
C TYR A 183 52.99 3.31 -1.00
N PHE A 184 51.81 3.93 -0.85
CA PHE A 184 50.86 3.54 0.20
C PHE A 184 50.16 2.22 -0.08
N PHE A 185 50.02 1.81 -1.35
CA PHE A 185 49.59 0.47 -1.72
C PHE A 185 50.58 -0.59 -1.19
N ILE A 186 51.89 -0.37 -1.34
CA ILE A 186 52.93 -1.27 -0.79
C ILE A 186 52.91 -1.25 0.75
N GLN A 187 52.76 -0.07 1.37
CA GLN A 187 52.66 0.02 2.83
C GLN A 187 51.46 -0.75 3.38
N HIS A 188 50.31 -0.69 2.70
CA HIS A 188 49.11 -1.43 3.04
C HIS A 188 49.24 -2.94 2.77
N LYS A 189 49.62 -3.35 1.56
CA LYS A 189 49.59 -4.76 1.11
C LYS A 189 50.80 -5.58 1.55
N VAL A 190 51.99 -4.99 1.54
CA VAL A 190 53.24 -5.72 1.84
C VAL A 190 53.67 -5.49 3.28
N HIS A 191 53.74 -4.23 3.71
CA HIS A 191 54.22 -3.88 5.06
C HIS A 191 53.13 -3.90 6.13
N LYS A 192 51.85 -4.02 5.74
CA LYS A 192 50.69 -4.16 6.64
C LYS A 192 50.65 -3.07 7.72
N VAL A 193 50.90 -1.83 7.32
CA VAL A 193 50.88 -0.68 8.24
C VAL A 193 49.44 -0.22 8.47
N ALA A 194 49.01 -0.13 9.72
CA ALA A 194 47.69 0.38 10.10
C ALA A 194 47.50 1.83 9.62
N GLY A 195 46.35 2.14 9.02
CA GLY A 195 46.00 3.46 8.49
C GLY A 195 46.57 3.76 7.09
N ALA A 196 47.44 2.90 6.56
CA ALA A 196 48.00 3.07 5.22
C ALA A 196 46.94 2.87 4.12
N TYR A 197 45.91 2.05 4.38
CA TYR A 197 44.82 1.83 3.42
C TYR A 197 43.92 3.05 3.27
N THR A 198 43.60 3.74 4.38
CA THR A 198 42.89 5.02 4.37
C THR A 198 43.65 6.07 3.55
N ILE A 199 44.97 6.18 3.72
CA ILE A 199 45.79 7.12 2.95
C ILE A 199 45.84 6.73 1.46
N TYR A 200 46.00 5.44 1.17
CA TYR A 200 45.88 4.90 -0.19
C TYR A 200 44.53 5.28 -0.83
N ALA A 201 43.43 5.10 -0.10
CA ALA A 201 42.09 5.41 -0.58
C ALA A 201 41.94 6.88 -1.00
N PHE A 202 42.49 7.84 -0.23
CA PHE A 202 42.46 9.25 -0.64
C PHE A 202 43.12 9.50 -2.00
N PHE A 203 44.24 8.86 -2.28
CA PHE A 203 44.91 8.97 -3.57
C PHE A 203 44.13 8.27 -4.69
N GLU A 204 43.48 7.16 -4.40
CA GLU A 204 42.61 6.44 -5.34
C GLU A 204 41.40 7.30 -5.74
N TRP A 205 40.71 7.89 -4.76
CA TRP A 205 39.63 8.85 -5.00
C TRP A 205 40.12 10.08 -5.77
N ALA A 206 41.30 10.60 -5.46
CA ALA A 206 41.88 11.73 -6.20
C ALA A 206 42.13 11.39 -7.68
N LEU A 207 42.60 10.18 -8.00
CA LEU A 207 42.78 9.74 -9.40
C LEU A 207 41.47 9.75 -10.17
N VAL A 208 40.38 9.23 -9.58
CA VAL A 208 39.04 9.26 -10.19
C VAL A 208 38.60 10.70 -10.47
N LEU A 209 38.79 11.59 -9.49
CA LEU A 209 38.43 13.00 -9.64
C LEU A 209 39.23 13.68 -10.77
N PHE A 210 40.54 13.47 -10.82
CA PHE A 210 41.37 14.05 -11.88
C PHE A 210 41.05 13.49 -13.26
N ASP A 211 40.70 12.21 -13.33
CA ASP A 211 40.38 11.53 -14.57
C ASP A 211 39.08 12.06 -15.21
N VAL A 212 38.01 12.13 -14.42
CA VAL A 212 36.73 12.71 -14.87
C VAL A 212 36.90 14.20 -15.17
N ALA A 213 37.66 14.94 -14.35
CA ALA A 213 37.95 16.35 -14.59
C ALA A 213 38.74 16.57 -15.88
N PHE A 214 39.66 15.67 -16.25
CA PHE A 214 40.45 15.79 -17.48
C PHE A 214 39.53 15.79 -18.71
N ASP A 215 38.54 14.90 -18.72
CA ASP A 215 37.55 14.84 -19.79
C ASP A 215 36.53 16.01 -19.70
N ALA A 216 36.26 16.56 -18.50
CA ALA A 216 35.44 17.75 -18.35
C ALA A 216 36.02 19.00 -19.06
N VAL A 217 37.35 19.08 -19.23
CA VAL A 217 38.01 20.17 -19.97
C VAL A 217 37.52 20.25 -21.42
N THR A 218 37.02 19.17 -22.02
CA THR A 218 36.46 19.23 -23.38
C THR A 218 35.25 20.17 -23.48
N ALA A 219 34.61 20.58 -22.37
CA ALA A 219 33.57 21.60 -22.39
C ALA A 219 34.06 22.95 -22.93
N LEU A 220 35.33 23.31 -22.71
CA LEU A 220 35.95 24.53 -23.23
C LEU A 220 36.15 24.46 -24.75
N ASP A 221 36.41 23.27 -25.28
CA ASP A 221 36.64 23.06 -26.70
C ASP A 221 35.33 22.83 -27.47
N PHE A 222 34.38 22.10 -26.88
CA PHE A 222 33.07 21.84 -27.47
C PHE A 222 32.16 23.07 -27.45
N GLY A 223 32.55 24.14 -26.75
CA GLY A 223 31.87 25.42 -26.82
C GLY A 223 31.76 25.97 -28.25
N THR A 224 32.68 25.59 -29.16
CA THR A 224 32.68 26.00 -30.57
C THR A 224 31.81 25.12 -31.47
N PHE A 225 31.17 24.08 -30.93
CA PHE A 225 30.36 23.13 -31.67
C PHE A 225 28.88 23.24 -31.32
N GLU A 226 28.06 23.13 -32.36
CA GLU A 226 26.62 22.97 -32.25
C GLU A 226 26.22 21.63 -32.85
N LEU A 227 25.56 20.80 -32.05
CA LEU A 227 24.98 19.54 -32.51
C LEU A 227 23.58 19.84 -33.06
N VAL A 228 23.44 19.64 -34.36
CA VAL A 228 22.22 19.96 -35.11
C VAL A 228 21.62 18.67 -35.65
N VAL A 229 20.39 18.36 -35.23
CA VAL A 229 19.60 17.25 -35.78
C VAL A 229 18.78 17.79 -36.94
N LYS A 230 19.10 17.36 -38.17
CA LYS A 230 18.40 17.79 -39.39
C LYS A 230 17.49 16.71 -39.93
N ASP A 231 16.30 17.10 -40.34
CA ASP A 231 15.42 16.25 -41.13
C ASP A 231 15.80 16.28 -42.60
N VAL A 232 16.59 15.30 -43.03
CA VAL A 232 17.09 15.24 -44.42
C VAL A 232 15.99 14.77 -45.40
N LYS A 233 14.92 14.12 -44.91
CA LYS A 233 13.88 13.50 -45.76
C LYS A 233 12.47 14.08 -45.56
N GLY A 234 12.30 15.04 -44.67
CA GLY A 234 10.99 15.68 -44.41
C GLY A 234 10.00 14.78 -43.66
N LEU A 235 10.48 13.78 -42.92
CA LEU A 235 9.63 12.89 -42.10
C LEU A 235 9.29 13.48 -40.73
N SER A 236 10.18 14.32 -40.19
CA SER A 236 9.97 15.11 -38.99
C SER A 236 9.03 16.28 -39.28
N ARG A 237 7.93 16.35 -38.54
CA ARG A 237 7.02 17.51 -38.51
C ARG A 237 7.61 18.66 -37.70
N GLY A 238 8.87 19.01 -37.93
CA GLY A 238 9.62 19.93 -37.09
C GLY A 238 10.41 20.94 -37.90
N ASP A 239 9.75 22.03 -38.30
CA ASP A 239 10.42 23.32 -38.43
C ASP A 239 9.60 24.45 -37.79
N SER A 240 10.31 25.27 -37.02
CA SER A 240 9.87 26.04 -35.87
C SER A 240 9.39 27.47 -36.21
N LYS A 241 9.32 27.82 -37.51
CA LYS A 241 8.84 29.15 -37.96
C LYS A 241 7.51 29.13 -38.71
N THR A 242 7.23 28.15 -39.56
CA THR A 242 5.95 28.07 -40.29
C THR A 242 4.82 27.48 -39.45
N LEU A 243 5.12 26.65 -38.45
CA LEU A 243 4.11 26.16 -37.49
C LEU A 243 3.52 27.29 -36.62
N LYS A 244 4.26 28.37 -36.33
CA LYS A 244 3.73 29.47 -35.51
C LYS A 244 2.63 30.26 -36.20
N ASP A 245 2.61 30.27 -37.52
CA ASP A 245 1.61 31.01 -38.31
C ASP A 245 0.55 30.07 -38.92
N ASP A 246 0.92 28.87 -39.39
CA ASP A 246 -0.04 27.90 -39.93
C ASP A 246 -0.74 27.04 -38.86
N VAL A 247 -0.13 26.76 -37.70
CA VAL A 247 -0.85 26.10 -36.57
C VAL A 247 -1.64 27.10 -35.73
N LYS A 248 -1.30 28.39 -35.77
CA LYS A 248 -2.23 29.46 -35.35
C LYS A 248 -3.47 29.52 -36.23
N ALA A 249 -3.34 29.20 -37.53
CA ALA A 249 -4.44 29.33 -38.49
C ALA A 249 -5.24 28.05 -38.74
N LYS A 250 -4.66 26.83 -38.65
CA LYS A 250 -5.34 25.61 -39.10
C LYS A 250 -5.37 24.39 -38.16
N ASN A 251 -4.55 24.30 -37.10
CA ASN A 251 -4.49 23.08 -36.27
C ASN A 251 -4.44 23.30 -34.74
N SER A 252 -4.86 24.47 -34.23
CA SER A 252 -4.89 24.78 -32.78
C SER A 252 -5.87 23.94 -31.93
N ASN A 253 -6.42 22.83 -32.44
CA ASN A 253 -7.55 22.10 -31.82
C ASN A 253 -7.32 20.61 -31.56
N GLN A 254 -6.12 20.05 -31.76
CA GLN A 254 -5.86 18.62 -31.48
C GLN A 254 -4.70 18.43 -30.47
N PRO A 255 -4.98 18.62 -29.18
CA PRO A 255 -3.97 18.61 -28.12
C PRO A 255 -3.60 17.21 -27.58
N PHE A 256 -4.14 16.12 -28.14
CA PHE A 256 -3.76 14.73 -27.81
C PHE A 256 -2.31 14.38 -28.22
N VAL A 257 -1.79 15.03 -29.26
CA VAL A 257 -0.41 14.82 -29.77
C VAL A 257 0.65 15.45 -28.84
N GLN A 258 0.26 16.45 -28.04
CA GLN A 258 1.17 17.18 -27.15
C GLN A 258 1.36 16.50 -25.78
N ALA A 259 0.38 15.69 -25.34
CA ALA A 259 0.48 14.93 -24.09
C ALA A 259 1.14 13.55 -24.25
N SER A 260 1.06 12.97 -25.44
CA SER A 260 1.67 11.66 -25.77
C SER A 260 3.18 11.71 -26.02
N THR A 261 3.75 12.91 -26.16
CA THR A 261 5.15 13.12 -26.50
C THR A 261 6.04 13.44 -25.30
N PHE A 262 5.50 13.58 -24.08
CA PHE A 262 6.25 13.99 -22.86
C PHE A 262 7.07 15.30 -22.99
N GLU A 263 6.98 16.01 -24.12
CA GLU A 263 7.91 17.07 -24.54
C GLU A 263 7.33 18.49 -24.38
N GLY A 264 6.15 18.64 -23.78
CA GLY A 264 5.55 19.95 -23.54
C GLY A 264 6.20 20.69 -22.36
N PRO A 265 6.55 21.99 -22.47
CA PRO A 265 7.19 22.77 -21.39
C PRO A 265 6.33 22.89 -20.11
N TYR A 266 5.05 22.54 -20.17
CA TYR A 266 4.10 22.56 -19.05
C TYR A 266 3.66 21.17 -18.57
N TYR A 267 4.19 20.09 -19.15
CA TYR A 267 3.78 18.72 -18.81
C TYR A 267 4.10 18.36 -17.36
N TRP A 268 5.37 18.47 -16.96
CA TRP A 268 5.80 18.13 -15.59
C TRP A 268 5.14 18.99 -14.51
N PRO A 269 5.03 20.33 -14.66
CA PRO A 269 4.24 21.14 -13.74
C PRO A 269 2.78 20.66 -13.59
N ALA A 270 2.12 20.30 -14.70
CA ALA A 270 0.74 19.82 -14.69
C ALA A 270 0.59 18.42 -14.05
N VAL A 271 1.55 17.51 -14.29
CA VAL A 271 1.60 16.20 -13.62
C VAL A 271 1.77 16.37 -12.12
N LEU A 272 2.64 17.29 -11.67
CA LEU A 272 2.83 17.57 -10.25
C LEU A 272 1.58 18.22 -9.61
N ASP A 273 0.87 19.08 -10.34
CA ASP A 273 -0.40 19.65 -9.87
C ASP A 273 -1.47 18.56 -9.73
N ALA A 274 -1.57 17.66 -10.71
CA ALA A 274 -2.48 16.52 -10.65
C ALA A 274 -2.15 15.55 -9.53
N ALA A 275 -0.86 15.23 -9.33
CA ALA A 275 -0.40 14.38 -8.23
C ALA A 275 -0.72 15.01 -6.87
N ALA A 276 -0.56 16.33 -6.72
CA ALA A 276 -0.92 17.05 -5.51
C ALA A 276 -2.44 17.01 -5.25
N ASP A 277 -3.27 17.19 -6.28
CA ASP A 277 -4.72 17.08 -6.16
C ASP A 277 -5.16 15.67 -5.75
N ILE A 278 -4.58 14.64 -6.38
CA ILE A 278 -4.84 13.22 -6.06
C ILE A 278 -4.44 12.92 -4.62
N PHE A 279 -3.27 13.40 -4.18
CA PHE A 279 -2.80 13.18 -2.82
C PHE A 279 -3.69 13.90 -1.79
N SER A 280 -4.20 15.11 -2.08
CA SER A 280 -5.23 15.75 -1.25
C SER A 280 -6.50 14.89 -1.16
N GLY A 281 -6.89 14.21 -2.25
CA GLY A 281 -8.00 13.26 -2.26
C GLY A 281 -7.71 12.02 -1.39
N TYR A 282 -6.51 11.46 -1.52
CA TYR A 282 -6.04 10.34 -0.68
C TYR A 282 -6.08 10.69 0.81
N VAL A 283 -5.64 11.88 1.21
CA VAL A 283 -5.69 12.35 2.60
C VAL A 283 -7.14 12.41 3.10
N PHE A 284 -8.06 12.94 2.29
CA PHE A 284 -9.48 12.97 2.65
C PHE A 284 -10.05 11.56 2.88
N TRP A 285 -9.80 10.62 1.96
CA TRP A 285 -10.28 9.25 2.10
C TRP A 285 -9.65 8.53 3.29
N SER A 286 -8.37 8.78 3.56
CA SER A 286 -7.68 8.22 4.73
C SER A 286 -8.32 8.68 6.04
N ILE A 287 -8.63 9.98 6.16
CA ILE A 287 -9.27 10.53 7.36
C ILE A 287 -10.72 10.01 7.48
N LEU A 288 -11.51 10.03 6.40
CA LEU A 288 -12.90 9.56 6.41
C LEU A 288 -13.01 8.08 6.80
N THR A 289 -12.15 7.23 6.24
CA THR A 289 -12.15 5.79 6.51
C THR A 289 -11.67 5.44 7.93
N SER A 290 -10.91 6.32 8.57
CA SER A 290 -10.51 6.14 9.98
C SER A 290 -11.60 6.44 11.00
N LEU A 291 -12.60 7.25 10.64
CA LEU A 291 -13.62 7.73 11.59
C LEU A 291 -14.39 6.57 12.22
N GLY A 292 -14.77 5.57 11.43
CA GLY A 292 -15.48 4.39 11.94
C GLY A 292 -14.69 3.65 13.02
N VAL A 293 -13.42 3.38 12.75
CA VAL A 293 -12.49 2.69 13.69
C VAL A 293 -12.42 3.41 15.03
N VAL A 294 -12.24 4.74 14.96
CA VAL A 294 -12.06 5.58 16.15
C VAL A 294 -13.36 5.72 16.94
N ILE A 295 -14.52 5.67 16.29
CA ILE A 295 -15.82 5.63 16.97
C ILE A 295 -16.05 4.27 17.61
N TRP A 296 -15.77 3.17 16.92
CA TRP A 296 -16.08 1.81 17.37
C TRP A 296 -15.41 1.42 18.69
N TYR A 297 -14.26 2.01 18.98
CA TYR A 297 -13.57 1.87 20.26
C TYR A 297 -14.46 2.17 21.48
N PHE A 298 -15.43 3.07 21.41
CA PHE A 298 -16.25 3.39 22.59
C PHE A 298 -17.34 2.34 22.85
N PRO A 299 -18.20 1.99 21.88
CA PRO A 299 -19.19 0.94 22.08
C PRO A 299 -18.60 -0.41 22.47
N LEU A 300 -17.43 -0.79 21.95
CA LEU A 300 -16.81 -2.07 22.27
C LEU A 300 -16.42 -2.17 23.77
N TRP A 301 -15.96 -1.08 24.39
CA TRP A 301 -15.56 -1.09 25.80
C TRP A 301 -16.73 -0.77 26.76
N HIS A 302 -17.75 -0.07 26.28
CA HIS A 302 -18.98 0.18 27.04
C HIS A 302 -20.05 -0.91 26.87
N MET A 303 -19.83 -1.87 25.96
CA MET A 303 -20.79 -2.93 25.60
C MET A 303 -22.19 -2.37 25.30
N GLY A 304 -22.26 -1.26 24.56
CA GLY A 304 -23.49 -0.54 24.27
C GLY A 304 -23.27 0.88 23.75
N LEU A 305 -24.36 1.64 23.56
CA LEU A 305 -24.29 3.04 23.11
C LEU A 305 -23.63 3.93 24.17
N SER A 306 -22.46 4.48 23.84
CA SER A 306 -21.65 5.34 24.72
C SER A 306 -22.00 6.84 24.60
N GLY A 307 -22.70 7.24 23.54
CA GLY A 307 -22.95 8.62 23.15
C GLY A 307 -21.92 9.17 22.16
N PHE A 308 -20.71 8.60 22.09
CA PHE A 308 -19.67 8.99 21.13
C PHE A 308 -20.05 8.62 19.68
N GLU A 309 -21.02 7.74 19.48
CA GLU A 309 -21.51 7.36 18.16
C GLU A 309 -22.09 8.57 17.40
N ILE A 310 -22.49 9.64 18.09
CA ILE A 310 -22.96 10.89 17.46
C ILE A 310 -21.93 11.51 16.51
N PHE A 311 -20.63 11.24 16.72
CA PHE A 311 -19.56 11.72 15.84
C PHE A 311 -19.60 11.10 14.44
N VAL A 312 -20.39 10.04 14.21
CA VAL A 312 -20.71 9.55 12.87
C VAL A 312 -21.34 10.65 12.00
N LEU A 313 -21.95 11.67 12.62
CA LEU A 313 -22.55 12.81 11.92
C LEU A 313 -21.52 13.82 11.37
N ALA A 314 -20.23 13.69 11.71
CA ALA A 314 -19.18 14.62 11.28
C ALA A 314 -19.16 14.93 9.76
N PRO A 315 -19.34 13.96 8.83
CA PRO A 315 -19.41 14.23 7.40
C PRO A 315 -20.54 15.19 7.00
N ALA A 316 -21.64 15.23 7.75
CA ALA A 316 -22.81 16.06 7.48
C ALA A 316 -22.61 17.55 7.80
N ALA A 317 -21.42 17.95 8.29
CA ALA A 317 -21.05 19.35 8.49
C ALA A 317 -21.19 20.19 7.20
N THR A 318 -21.21 19.57 6.03
CA THR A 318 -21.55 20.19 4.73
C THR A 318 -22.93 20.88 4.70
N LEU A 319 -23.86 20.53 5.59
CA LEU A 319 -25.11 21.28 5.81
C LEU A 319 -24.87 22.75 6.15
N TRP A 320 -23.73 23.07 6.78
CA TRP A 320 -23.37 24.43 7.18
C TRP A 320 -23.12 25.34 5.97
N LEU A 321 -22.76 24.77 4.81
CA LEU A 321 -22.69 25.49 3.54
C LEU A 321 -24.07 25.96 3.02
N GLY A 322 -25.15 25.58 3.68
CA GLY A 322 -26.48 26.14 3.47
C GLY A 322 -26.59 27.59 3.94
N ILE A 323 -25.77 28.00 4.92
CA ILE A 323 -25.73 29.35 5.48
C ILE A 323 -24.89 30.24 4.54
N PRO A 324 -25.49 31.22 3.84
CA PRO A 324 -24.78 32.01 2.82
C PRO A 324 -23.50 32.72 3.28
N PRO A 325 -23.43 33.40 4.45
CA PRO A 325 -22.19 34.06 4.89
C PRO A 325 -21.09 33.05 5.18
N LEU A 326 -21.41 31.92 5.82
CA LEU A 326 -20.44 30.87 6.10
C LEU A 326 -19.95 30.20 4.81
N ARG A 327 -20.85 29.94 3.85
CA ARG A 327 -20.48 29.43 2.53
C ARG A 327 -19.51 30.37 1.82
N SER A 328 -19.77 31.68 1.84
CA SER A 328 -18.88 32.68 1.26
C SER A 328 -17.51 32.67 1.93
N LEU A 329 -17.48 32.63 3.27
CA LEU A 329 -16.25 32.55 4.06
C LEU A 329 -15.40 31.34 3.68
N VAL A 330 -16.01 30.15 3.59
CA VAL A 330 -15.32 28.91 3.22
C VAL A 330 -14.78 28.99 1.79
N ILE A 331 -15.59 29.42 0.82
CA ILE A 331 -15.18 29.50 -0.60
C ILE A 331 -13.98 30.45 -0.77
N ASN A 332 -13.98 31.58 -0.05
CA ASN A 332 -12.88 32.53 -0.08
C ASN A 332 -11.60 32.01 0.62
N ASN A 333 -11.71 30.96 1.45
CA ASN A 333 -10.62 30.42 2.26
C ASN A 333 -10.42 28.91 2.10
N ILE A 334 -10.72 28.35 0.92
CA ILE A 334 -10.68 26.90 0.64
C ILE A 334 -9.36 26.26 1.08
N ARG A 335 -8.22 26.92 0.84
CA ARG A 335 -6.90 26.43 1.27
C ARG A 335 -6.83 26.19 2.78
N SER A 336 -7.27 27.18 3.56
CA SER A 336 -7.23 27.10 5.01
C SER A 336 -8.09 25.95 5.52
N VAL A 337 -9.28 25.74 4.92
CA VAL A 337 -10.17 24.65 5.33
C VAL A 337 -9.60 23.27 4.97
N HIS A 338 -8.96 23.11 3.80
CA HIS A 338 -8.21 21.88 3.48
C HIS A 338 -7.05 21.65 4.46
N LEU A 339 -6.29 22.69 4.81
CA LEU A 339 -5.20 22.57 5.78
C LEU A 339 -5.71 22.19 7.18
N LEU A 340 -6.88 22.70 7.58
CA LEU A 340 -7.51 22.30 8.85
C LEU A 340 -7.87 20.81 8.87
N SER A 341 -8.22 20.18 7.75
CA SER A 341 -8.48 18.73 7.76
C SER A 341 -7.21 17.89 7.99
N VAL A 342 -6.02 18.43 7.76
CA VAL A 342 -4.75 17.68 7.99
C VAL A 342 -4.54 17.32 9.46
N VAL A 343 -5.23 18.01 10.40
CA VAL A 343 -5.18 17.65 11.82
C VAL A 343 -5.66 16.21 12.09
N GLY A 344 -6.46 15.62 11.20
CA GLY A 344 -6.85 14.22 11.27
C GLY A 344 -5.66 13.28 11.16
N VAL A 345 -4.71 13.56 10.27
CA VAL A 345 -3.45 12.80 10.16
C VAL A 345 -2.53 13.08 11.34
N LEU A 346 -2.53 14.30 11.88
CA LEU A 346 -1.75 14.66 13.08
C LEU A 346 -2.31 14.06 14.37
N SER A 347 -3.55 13.58 14.37
CA SER A 347 -4.22 13.11 15.58
C SER A 347 -3.59 11.86 16.21
N TRP A 348 -2.68 11.16 15.51
CA TRP A 348 -1.82 10.13 16.11
C TRP A 348 -0.92 10.69 17.25
N LEU A 349 -0.70 12.00 17.33
CA LEU A 349 -0.01 12.63 18.46
C LEU A 349 -0.94 12.82 19.68
N VAL A 350 -2.24 12.57 19.53
CA VAL A 350 -3.23 12.67 20.60
C VAL A 350 -3.44 11.27 21.17
N HIS A 351 -2.82 11.02 22.33
CA HIS A 351 -2.81 9.70 22.95
C HIS A 351 -4.17 9.32 23.53
N ASP A 352 -4.87 10.26 24.16
CA ASP A 352 -6.19 10.02 24.73
C ASP A 352 -7.23 9.68 23.64
N PRO A 353 -7.91 8.52 23.72
CA PRO A 353 -8.87 8.09 22.69
C PRO A 353 -10.00 9.10 22.44
N THR A 354 -10.52 9.75 23.49
CA THR A 354 -11.61 10.72 23.38
C THR A 354 -11.16 11.97 22.61
N TYR A 355 -10.02 12.56 22.96
CA TYR A 355 -9.50 13.72 22.23
C TYR A 355 -9.06 13.36 20.82
N ARG A 356 -8.59 12.12 20.58
CA ARG A 356 -8.29 11.62 19.24
C ARG A 356 -9.56 11.57 18.38
N LEU A 357 -10.67 11.02 18.91
CA LEU A 357 -11.96 11.02 18.23
C LEU A 357 -12.44 12.43 17.87
N LEU A 358 -12.39 13.37 18.83
CA LEU A 358 -12.79 14.75 18.58
C LEU A 358 -11.97 15.39 17.45
N THR A 359 -10.67 15.13 17.42
CA THR A 359 -9.75 15.66 16.40
C THR A 359 -10.04 15.06 15.03
N VAL A 360 -10.26 13.74 14.95
CA VAL A 360 -10.62 13.05 13.70
C VAL A 360 -11.98 13.51 13.19
N ALA A 361 -12.99 13.61 14.06
CA ALA A 361 -14.32 14.10 13.69
C ALA A 361 -14.27 15.53 13.14
N PHE A 362 -13.55 16.43 13.81
CA PHE A 362 -13.31 17.79 13.30
C PHE A 362 -12.64 17.78 11.92
N ALA A 363 -11.61 16.95 11.74
CA ALA A 363 -10.89 16.81 10.48
C ALA A 363 -11.80 16.31 9.35
N VAL A 364 -12.66 15.32 9.62
CA VAL A 364 -13.68 14.83 8.67
C VAL A 364 -14.64 15.94 8.29
N SER A 365 -15.17 16.68 9.26
CA SER A 365 -16.07 17.82 9.00
C SER A 365 -15.41 18.88 8.13
N MET A 366 -14.15 19.24 8.40
CA MET A 366 -13.41 20.20 7.58
C MET A 366 -13.14 19.64 6.18
N GLY A 367 -12.79 18.36 6.06
CA GLY A 367 -12.53 17.70 4.79
C GLY A 367 -13.76 17.65 3.88
N THR A 368 -14.93 17.28 4.41
CA THR A 368 -16.18 17.23 3.61
C THR A 368 -16.63 18.62 3.19
N ILE A 369 -16.51 19.62 4.07
CA ILE A 369 -16.75 21.04 3.74
C ILE A 369 -15.78 21.51 2.64
N ALA A 370 -14.49 21.23 2.78
CA ALA A 370 -13.46 21.70 1.85
C ALA A 370 -13.66 21.15 0.42
N TRP A 371 -13.89 19.84 0.28
CA TRP A 371 -14.15 19.23 -1.02
C TRP A 371 -15.47 19.68 -1.64
N THR A 372 -16.54 19.74 -0.83
CA THR A 372 -17.84 20.26 -1.29
C THR A 372 -17.73 21.71 -1.76
N ALA A 373 -17.05 22.57 -1.00
CA ALA A 373 -16.82 23.95 -1.37
C ALA A 373 -15.95 24.07 -2.63
N THR A 374 -14.95 23.19 -2.80
CA THR A 374 -14.11 23.14 -4.01
C THR A 374 -14.94 22.81 -5.25
N TRP A 375 -15.76 21.76 -5.21
CA TRP A 375 -16.64 21.41 -6.33
C TRP A 375 -17.66 22.51 -6.61
N TYR A 376 -18.25 23.08 -5.55
CA TYR A 376 -19.20 24.17 -5.70
C TYR A 376 -18.55 25.43 -6.27
N ALA A 377 -17.33 25.78 -5.87
CA ALA A 377 -16.61 26.95 -6.39
C ALA A 377 -16.25 26.80 -7.87
N GLU A 378 -15.90 25.59 -8.31
CA GLU A 378 -15.52 25.29 -9.70
C GLU A 378 -16.72 25.00 -10.63
N ARG A 379 -17.97 25.09 -10.13
CA ARG A 379 -19.18 24.73 -10.89
C ARG A 379 -19.37 25.48 -12.22
N GLY A 380 -18.79 26.67 -12.36
CA GLY A 380 -18.81 27.49 -13.57
C GLY A 380 -17.83 27.04 -14.65
N ASN A 381 -16.81 26.26 -14.29
CA ASN A 381 -15.81 25.72 -15.20
C ASN A 381 -15.88 24.19 -15.22
N SER A 382 -16.60 23.63 -16.19
CA SER A 382 -16.82 22.19 -16.29
C SER A 382 -15.52 21.37 -16.36
N ALA A 383 -14.48 21.87 -17.04
CA ALA A 383 -13.20 21.16 -17.15
C ALA A 383 -12.47 21.10 -15.79
N ARG A 384 -12.42 22.22 -15.06
CA ARG A 384 -11.81 22.24 -13.71
C ARG A 384 -12.59 21.40 -12.72
N LEU A 385 -13.91 21.52 -12.69
CA LEU A 385 -14.76 20.68 -11.85
C LEU A 385 -14.50 19.19 -12.12
N GLN A 386 -14.46 18.80 -13.39
CA GLN A 386 -14.17 17.43 -13.80
C GLN A 386 -12.79 16.94 -13.32
N THR A 387 -11.76 17.79 -13.38
CA THR A 387 -10.43 17.43 -12.84
C THR A 387 -10.41 17.28 -11.32
N ARG A 388 -11.14 18.14 -10.58
CA ARG A 388 -11.20 18.07 -9.11
C ARG A 388 -11.92 16.81 -8.64
N ILE A 389 -13.02 16.45 -9.31
CA ILE A 389 -13.74 15.20 -9.03
C ILE A 389 -12.86 14.00 -9.37
N LEU A 390 -12.23 13.99 -10.55
CA LEU A 390 -11.34 12.92 -10.96
C LEU A 390 -10.17 12.74 -9.97
N ALA A 391 -9.54 13.83 -9.52
CA ALA A 391 -8.48 13.76 -8.53
C ALA A 391 -8.94 13.18 -7.19
N TRP A 392 -10.12 13.60 -6.71
CA TRP A 392 -10.71 13.06 -5.47
C TRP A 392 -11.00 11.56 -5.58
N THR A 393 -11.54 11.11 -6.72
CA THR A 393 -11.87 9.69 -6.91
C THR A 393 -10.63 8.83 -7.20
N ILE A 394 -9.60 9.36 -7.87
CA ILE A 394 -8.28 8.69 -7.95
C ILE A 394 -7.62 8.66 -6.57
N GLY A 395 -7.88 9.65 -5.71
CA GLY A 395 -7.48 9.62 -4.30
C GLY A 395 -8.01 8.39 -3.55
N LEU A 396 -9.25 7.95 -3.85
CA LEU A 396 -9.79 6.68 -3.32
C LEU A 396 -9.01 5.47 -3.84
N VAL A 397 -8.71 5.44 -5.14
CA VAL A 397 -7.89 4.38 -5.76
C VAL A 397 -6.52 4.32 -5.11
N LEU A 398 -5.87 5.47 -4.89
CA LEU A 398 -4.59 5.55 -4.18
C LEU A 398 -4.73 5.11 -2.72
N SER A 399 -5.84 5.43 -2.04
CA SER A 399 -6.12 4.94 -0.68
C SER A 399 -6.26 3.42 -0.64
N SER A 400 -7.00 2.84 -1.58
CA SER A 400 -7.17 1.40 -1.72
C SER A 400 -5.83 0.71 -2.05
N ILE A 401 -5.01 1.29 -2.93
CA ILE A 401 -3.64 0.81 -3.22
C ILE A 401 -2.75 0.91 -1.97
N ALA A 402 -2.82 2.00 -1.20
CA ALA A 402 -2.03 2.17 0.01
C ALA A 402 -2.40 1.12 1.05
N LYS A 403 -3.70 0.83 1.23
CA LYS A 403 -4.17 -0.28 2.06
C LYS A 403 -3.73 -1.64 1.51
N PHE A 404 -3.85 -1.87 0.20
CA PHE A 404 -3.35 -3.08 -0.44
C PHE A 404 -1.83 -3.25 -0.32
N ALA A 405 -1.05 -2.18 -0.24
CA ALA A 405 0.39 -2.27 0.02
C ALA A 405 0.72 -2.61 1.48
N ASN A 406 -0.15 -2.21 2.41
CA ASN A 406 0.07 -2.30 3.86
C ASN A 406 -0.96 -3.22 4.53
N TYR A 407 -1.27 -4.36 3.90
CA TYR A 407 -2.10 -5.41 4.47
C TYR A 407 -3.44 -4.90 5.04
N SER A 408 -4.16 -4.12 4.24
CA SER A 408 -5.47 -3.54 4.57
C SER A 408 -5.44 -2.43 5.65
N ASN A 409 -4.27 -1.98 6.09
CA ASN A 409 -4.11 -0.78 6.92
C ASN A 409 -3.75 0.45 6.08
N ASN A 410 -4.33 1.62 6.37
CA ASN A 410 -3.89 2.84 5.70
C ASN A 410 -2.76 3.48 6.51
N PRO A 411 -1.55 3.65 5.94
CA PRO A 411 -0.36 4.02 6.70
C PRO A 411 -0.42 5.42 7.34
N ILE A 412 -1.37 6.28 6.95
CA ILE A 412 -1.53 7.62 7.57
C ILE A 412 -2.72 7.73 8.52
N TRP A 413 -3.29 6.58 8.94
CA TRP A 413 -4.38 6.55 9.89
C TRP A 413 -3.97 6.99 11.29
N PRO A 414 -4.92 7.58 12.04
CA PRO A 414 -4.67 8.07 13.39
C PRO A 414 -4.47 6.98 14.44
N VAL A 415 -4.83 5.73 14.12
CA VAL A 415 -4.62 4.54 14.97
C VAL A 415 -3.29 3.82 14.68
N LEU A 416 -2.46 4.38 13.79
CA LEU A 416 -1.12 3.88 13.50
C LEU A 416 -0.05 4.86 14.03
N HIS A 417 1.14 4.33 14.27
CA HIS A 417 2.37 5.01 14.63
C HIS A 417 3.58 4.21 14.12
N SER A 418 4.81 4.72 14.26
CA SER A 418 5.99 4.10 13.63
C SER A 418 6.20 2.63 13.98
N GLU A 419 5.86 2.21 15.20
CA GLU A 419 6.06 0.82 15.65
C GLU A 419 5.05 -0.19 15.09
N ASN A 420 3.87 0.24 14.62
CA ASN A 420 2.84 -0.63 14.04
C ASN A 420 2.57 -0.32 12.55
N GLY A 421 3.53 0.29 11.85
CA GLY A 421 3.49 0.53 10.40
C GLY A 421 3.02 1.92 9.96
N GLY A 422 2.82 2.86 10.88
CA GLY A 422 2.38 4.24 10.58
C GLY A 422 3.45 5.13 9.94
N TRP A 423 3.06 5.83 8.87
CA TRP A 423 3.85 6.81 8.10
C TRP A 423 3.33 8.24 8.29
N ASN A 424 2.67 8.52 9.41
CA ASN A 424 1.96 9.78 9.68
C ASN A 424 2.83 11.02 9.48
N LYS A 425 4.11 10.99 9.92
CA LYS A 425 5.04 12.13 9.75
C LYS A 425 5.21 12.50 8.28
N THR A 426 5.50 11.51 7.45
CA THR A 426 5.61 11.67 5.99
C THR A 426 4.28 12.09 5.39
N GLY A 427 3.17 11.47 5.83
CA GLY A 427 1.81 11.79 5.44
C GLY A 427 1.46 13.26 5.63
N VAL A 428 1.76 13.83 6.81
CA VAL A 428 1.49 15.25 7.12
C VAL A 428 2.30 16.19 6.22
N VAL A 429 3.60 15.94 6.05
CA VAL A 429 4.46 16.79 5.20
C VAL A 429 3.96 16.78 3.76
N LEU A 430 3.70 15.60 3.21
CA LEU A 430 3.17 15.46 1.85
C LEU A 430 1.76 16.05 1.73
N ALA A 431 0.91 15.91 2.76
CA ALA A 431 -0.44 16.48 2.76
C ALA A 431 -0.39 18.01 2.72
N ALA A 432 0.44 18.63 3.57
CA ALA A 432 0.60 20.07 3.61
C ALA A 432 1.15 20.63 2.28
N LEU A 433 2.18 19.99 1.72
CA LEU A 433 2.75 20.38 0.42
C LEU A 433 1.76 20.19 -0.72
N SER A 434 1.01 19.08 -0.72
CA SER A 434 0.01 18.77 -1.74
C SER A 434 -1.15 19.75 -1.69
N ILE A 435 -1.69 20.04 -0.51
CA ILE A 435 -2.78 21.01 -0.32
C ILE A 435 -2.33 22.42 -0.69
N TRP A 436 -1.10 22.79 -0.27
CA TRP A 436 -0.53 24.07 -0.63
C TRP A 436 -0.43 24.22 -2.15
N ARG A 437 -0.05 23.15 -2.87
CA ARG A 437 0.06 23.14 -4.33
C ARG A 437 -1.32 23.10 -5.03
N SER A 438 -2.19 22.19 -4.64
CA SER A 438 -3.52 21.95 -5.24
C SER A 438 -4.42 23.19 -5.18
N THR A 439 -4.25 24.01 -4.13
CA THR A 439 -5.03 25.24 -3.90
C THR A 439 -4.33 26.53 -4.36
N ARG A 440 -3.22 26.47 -5.10
CA ARG A 440 -2.59 27.65 -5.73
C ARG A 440 -3.42 28.23 -6.87
N GLN A 441 -4.12 27.38 -7.63
CA GLN A 441 -4.80 27.76 -8.88
C GLN A 441 -6.23 28.28 -8.69
N VAL A 442 -6.65 28.63 -7.47
CA VAL A 442 -8.03 29.04 -7.20
C VAL A 442 -8.25 30.50 -7.61
N SER A 443 -8.36 30.74 -8.92
CA SER A 443 -9.11 31.89 -9.42
C SER A 443 -10.58 31.50 -9.35
N THR A 444 -11.24 31.69 -8.20
CA THR A 444 -12.68 31.44 -8.09
C THR A 444 -13.37 32.29 -9.16
N SER A 445 -13.90 31.68 -10.22
CA SER A 445 -14.84 32.40 -11.08
C SER A 445 -16.09 32.57 -10.23
N GLY A 446 -16.24 33.75 -9.61
CA GLY A 446 -17.43 34.12 -8.87
C GLY A 446 -18.71 34.23 -9.72
N GLY A 447 -18.80 33.56 -10.87
CA GLY A 447 -19.94 33.63 -11.80
C GLY A 447 -19.99 32.38 -12.70
N ASP A 448 -21.10 32.02 -13.34
CA ASP A 448 -22.46 32.55 -13.31
C ASP A 448 -23.42 31.42 -12.89
N TYR A 449 -24.49 31.81 -12.20
CA TYR A 449 -25.71 31.00 -12.05
C TYR A 449 -26.15 30.49 -13.43
N MET A 450 -26.42 29.18 -13.60
CA MET A 450 -27.07 28.69 -14.83
C MET A 450 -28.27 29.61 -15.15
N PRO A 451 -28.43 30.13 -16.39
CA PRO A 451 -29.48 31.09 -16.70
C PRO A 451 -30.85 30.63 -16.20
N ALA A 452 -31.66 31.56 -15.68
CA ALA A 452 -33.05 31.27 -15.33
C ALA A 452 -33.76 30.69 -16.57
N GLY A 453 -34.34 29.48 -16.45
CA GLY A 453 -35.11 28.84 -17.52
C GLY A 453 -34.73 27.40 -17.91
N LYS A 454 -33.64 26.81 -17.41
CA LYS A 454 -33.30 25.39 -17.65
C LYS A 454 -33.85 24.45 -16.57
N GLN A 455 -34.35 23.28 -16.96
CA GLN A 455 -34.78 22.22 -16.04
C GLN A 455 -33.56 21.64 -15.31
N ARG A 456 -33.44 21.85 -13.99
CA ARG A 456 -32.25 21.44 -13.21
C ARG A 456 -32.36 20.04 -12.58
N GLY A 457 -33.48 19.34 -12.76
CA GLY A 457 -33.79 18.15 -11.95
C GLY A 457 -33.96 18.49 -10.47
N SER A 458 -34.20 17.47 -9.65
CA SER A 458 -34.33 17.61 -8.20
C SER A 458 -32.98 17.46 -7.49
N GLY A 459 -32.55 18.53 -6.80
CA GLY A 459 -31.36 18.49 -5.95
C GLY A 459 -31.47 17.53 -4.77
N VAL A 460 -32.70 17.28 -4.28
CA VAL A 460 -32.95 16.31 -3.19
C VAL A 460 -32.67 14.88 -3.67
N LEU A 461 -33.21 14.51 -4.84
CA LEU A 461 -32.98 13.18 -5.41
C LEU A 461 -31.50 12.96 -5.77
N ILE A 462 -30.80 14.00 -6.24
CA ILE A 462 -29.35 13.97 -6.43
C ILE A 462 -28.62 13.77 -5.09
N GLY A 463 -29.07 14.45 -4.03
CA GLY A 463 -28.55 14.26 -2.67
C GLY A 463 -28.69 12.82 -2.18
N LEU A 464 -29.86 12.19 -2.37
CA LEU A 464 -30.06 10.77 -2.05
C LEU A 464 -29.02 9.89 -2.75
N GLY A 465 -28.87 10.03 -4.07
CA GLY A 465 -27.92 9.21 -4.82
C GLY A 465 -26.45 9.51 -4.53
N LEU A 466 -26.10 10.75 -4.16
CA LEU A 466 -24.75 11.06 -3.66
C LEU A 466 -24.46 10.33 -2.35
N GLY A 467 -25.44 10.24 -1.45
CA GLY A 467 -25.31 9.44 -0.23
C GLY A 467 -25.06 7.96 -0.53
N GLY A 468 -25.81 7.39 -1.48
CA GLY A 468 -25.60 6.01 -1.91
C GLY A 468 -24.25 5.79 -2.61
N LEU A 469 -23.81 6.74 -3.45
CA LEU A 469 -22.51 6.71 -4.12
C LEU A 469 -21.36 6.73 -3.10
N PHE A 470 -21.38 7.67 -2.16
CA PHE A 470 -20.35 7.78 -1.12
C PHE A 470 -20.35 6.54 -0.22
N PHE A 471 -21.52 5.99 0.09
CA PHE A 471 -21.64 4.78 0.87
C PHE A 471 -20.97 3.60 0.16
N PHE A 472 -21.30 3.29 -1.10
CA PHE A 472 -20.66 2.19 -1.82
C PHE A 472 -19.16 2.38 -2.05
N MET A 473 -18.72 3.62 -2.31
CA MET A 473 -17.28 3.90 -2.39
C MET A 473 -16.56 3.58 -1.09
N HIS A 474 -17.17 3.85 0.06
CA HIS A 474 -16.59 3.53 1.36
C HIS A 474 -16.76 2.05 1.73
N SER A 475 -17.98 1.53 1.72
CA SER A 475 -18.30 0.18 2.20
C SER A 475 -17.75 -0.93 1.32
N LEU A 476 -17.55 -0.71 0.01
CA LEU A 476 -17.12 -1.77 -0.91
C LEU A 476 -15.73 -1.53 -1.51
N LEU A 477 -15.29 -0.27 -1.67
CA LEU A 477 -14.11 0.08 -2.45
C LEU A 477 -12.98 0.75 -1.65
N ALA A 478 -13.20 1.06 -0.37
CA ALA A 478 -12.16 1.60 0.49
C ALA A 478 -11.04 0.58 0.75
N ASP A 479 -11.35 -0.71 0.69
CA ASP A 479 -10.39 -1.81 0.64
C ASP A 479 -10.62 -2.68 -0.59
N SER A 480 -9.55 -3.30 -1.10
CA SER A 480 -9.60 -4.17 -2.27
C SER A 480 -10.07 -5.60 -1.96
N SER A 481 -10.02 -6.04 -0.69
CA SER A 481 -10.41 -7.40 -0.28
C SER A 481 -11.84 -7.50 0.25
N THR A 482 -12.55 -6.38 0.49
CA THR A 482 -13.93 -6.41 1.01
C THR A 482 -14.85 -7.33 0.22
N MET A 483 -15.00 -7.09 -1.09
CA MET A 483 -15.91 -7.88 -1.92
C MET A 483 -15.41 -9.32 -2.11
N ILE A 484 -14.10 -9.55 -1.94
CA ILE A 484 -13.51 -10.89 -1.98
C ILE A 484 -13.99 -11.68 -0.76
N LEU A 485 -13.99 -11.06 0.43
CA LEU A 485 -14.46 -11.69 1.65
C LEU A 485 -15.97 -11.87 1.72
N TRP A 486 -16.76 -11.06 1.00
CA TRP A 486 -18.20 -11.31 0.84
C TRP A 486 -18.53 -12.63 0.12
N VAL A 487 -17.61 -13.08 -0.75
CA VAL A 487 -17.81 -14.25 -1.60
C VAL A 487 -16.93 -15.45 -1.18
N TRP A 488 -16.26 -15.32 -0.05
CA TRP A 488 -15.44 -16.35 0.58
C TRP A 488 -16.30 -17.40 1.28
N GLU A 489 -15.92 -18.67 1.16
CA GLU A 489 -16.64 -19.82 1.74
C GLU A 489 -15.64 -20.92 2.20
N GLY A 490 -14.40 -20.56 2.52
CA GLY A 490 -13.41 -21.51 3.02
C GLY A 490 -12.67 -22.35 1.96
N PHE A 491 -12.18 -23.52 2.39
CA PHE A 491 -11.36 -24.45 1.62
C PHE A 491 -12.15 -25.66 1.11
N PRO A 492 -11.80 -26.23 -0.07
CA PRO A 492 -10.78 -25.76 -1.00
C PRO A 492 -11.17 -24.41 -1.64
N VAL A 493 -10.17 -23.55 -1.86
CA VAL A 493 -10.39 -22.19 -2.40
C VAL A 493 -11.00 -22.27 -3.80
N ARG A 494 -12.25 -21.79 -3.94
CA ARG A 494 -13.00 -21.78 -5.21
C ARG A 494 -13.23 -20.38 -5.80
N GLY A 495 -12.77 -19.34 -5.10
CA GLY A 495 -13.03 -17.95 -5.44
C GLY A 495 -11.76 -17.10 -5.46
N PRO A 496 -11.90 -15.76 -5.57
CA PRO A 496 -10.79 -14.85 -5.41
C PRO A 496 -10.20 -14.91 -4.00
N ILE A 497 -8.95 -14.48 -3.88
CA ILE A 497 -8.20 -14.29 -2.62
C ILE A 497 -7.60 -12.88 -2.60
N ALA A 498 -7.40 -12.32 -1.41
CA ALA A 498 -7.02 -10.92 -1.23
C ALA A 498 -5.78 -10.50 -2.05
N SER A 499 -4.75 -11.33 -2.13
CA SER A 499 -3.63 -11.19 -3.07
C SER A 499 -3.52 -12.45 -3.95
N PRO A 500 -3.50 -12.34 -5.30
CA PRO A 500 -3.33 -11.12 -6.09
C PRO A 500 -4.64 -10.41 -6.50
N HIS A 501 -5.82 -10.94 -6.17
CA HIS A 501 -7.07 -10.48 -6.79
C HIS A 501 -7.54 -9.09 -6.32
N GLY A 502 -7.04 -8.58 -5.19
CA GLY A 502 -7.24 -7.18 -4.80
C GLY A 502 -6.78 -6.20 -5.89
N ALA A 503 -5.69 -6.52 -6.61
CA ALA A 503 -5.24 -5.72 -7.75
C ALA A 503 -6.26 -5.73 -8.92
N VAL A 504 -7.04 -6.80 -9.08
CA VAL A 504 -8.13 -6.87 -10.07
C VAL A 504 -9.25 -5.91 -9.68
N THR A 505 -9.64 -5.85 -8.40
CA THR A 505 -10.62 -4.85 -7.93
C THR A 505 -10.13 -3.43 -8.22
N ILE A 506 -8.86 -3.13 -7.89
CA ILE A 506 -8.23 -1.82 -8.15
C ILE A 506 -8.20 -1.49 -9.66
N PHE A 507 -7.96 -2.48 -10.52
CA PHE A 507 -8.03 -2.32 -11.97
C PHE A 507 -9.43 -1.95 -12.45
N PHE A 508 -10.47 -2.64 -11.96
CA PHE A 508 -11.86 -2.33 -12.32
C PHE A 508 -12.33 -0.97 -11.75
N MET A 509 -11.78 -0.53 -10.61
CA MET A 509 -11.97 0.84 -10.11
C MET A 509 -11.45 1.88 -11.13
N ALA A 510 -10.22 1.68 -11.63
CA ALA A 510 -9.63 2.57 -12.63
C ALA A 510 -10.33 2.50 -14.00
N LEU A 511 -10.79 1.29 -14.40
CA LEU A 511 -11.59 1.10 -15.60
C LEU A 511 -12.91 1.88 -15.52
N GLY A 512 -13.61 1.80 -14.39
CA GLY A 512 -14.82 2.57 -14.13
C GLY A 512 -14.58 4.08 -14.25
N LEU A 513 -13.49 4.60 -13.69
CA LEU A 513 -13.10 6.01 -13.82
C LEU A 513 -12.80 6.42 -15.27
N PHE A 514 -12.03 5.59 -15.98
CA PHE A 514 -11.67 5.85 -17.38
C PHE A 514 -12.92 5.88 -18.28
N LEU A 515 -13.83 4.93 -18.09
CA LEU A 515 -15.09 4.88 -18.83
C LEU A 515 -16.02 6.03 -18.41
N GLY A 516 -16.14 6.34 -17.11
CA GLY A 516 -16.97 7.45 -16.62
C GLY A 516 -16.53 8.82 -17.12
N THR A 517 -15.23 9.00 -17.40
CA THR A 517 -14.70 10.21 -18.02
C THR A 517 -14.82 10.23 -19.54
N SER A 518 -14.71 9.08 -20.20
CA SER A 518 -14.80 8.95 -21.66
C SER A 518 -16.23 8.96 -22.18
N THR A 519 -17.16 8.32 -21.46
CA THR A 519 -18.57 8.14 -21.83
C THR A 519 -19.52 8.47 -20.66
N PRO A 520 -19.43 9.67 -20.03
CA PRO A 520 -20.22 10.04 -18.85
C PRO A 520 -21.74 9.95 -19.07
N ALA A 521 -22.21 10.16 -20.30
CA ALA A 521 -23.62 10.06 -20.64
C ALA A 521 -24.18 8.64 -20.49
N PHE A 522 -23.35 7.60 -20.67
CA PHE A 522 -23.78 6.20 -20.52
C PHE A 522 -24.08 5.85 -19.07
N PHE A 523 -23.24 6.28 -18.12
CA PHE A 523 -23.36 5.92 -16.70
C PHE A 523 -24.60 6.50 -16.00
N VAL A 524 -25.25 7.50 -16.61
CA VAL A 524 -26.53 8.05 -16.13
C VAL A 524 -27.74 7.47 -16.86
N THR A 525 -27.59 6.41 -17.66
CA THR A 525 -28.70 5.71 -18.32
C THR A 525 -29.33 4.65 -17.41
N TRP A 526 -30.58 4.30 -17.69
CA TRP A 526 -31.24 3.16 -17.04
C TRP A 526 -30.57 1.83 -17.38
N THR A 527 -29.92 1.72 -18.54
CA THR A 527 -29.14 0.55 -18.93
C THR A 527 -27.92 0.35 -18.04
N ALA A 528 -27.10 1.39 -17.85
CA ALA A 528 -25.95 1.32 -16.96
C ALA A 528 -26.38 1.08 -15.51
N PHE A 529 -27.45 1.74 -15.05
CA PHE A 529 -28.06 1.46 -13.75
C PHE A 529 -28.50 0.01 -13.61
N GLY A 530 -29.16 -0.56 -14.62
CA GLY A 530 -29.58 -1.96 -14.65
C GLY A 530 -28.40 -2.93 -14.54
N ILE A 531 -27.31 -2.68 -15.25
CA ILE A 531 -26.07 -3.48 -15.14
C ILE A 531 -25.50 -3.40 -13.71
N GLY A 532 -25.43 -2.19 -13.13
CA GLY A 532 -25.03 -1.99 -11.75
C GLY A 532 -25.92 -2.74 -10.76
N SER A 533 -27.24 -2.72 -10.95
CA SER A 533 -28.23 -3.43 -10.13
C SER A 533 -28.09 -4.95 -10.22
N VAL A 534 -27.83 -5.49 -11.41
CA VAL A 534 -27.53 -6.92 -11.58
C VAL A 534 -26.21 -7.27 -10.88
N GLY A 535 -25.17 -6.42 -11.02
CA GLY A 535 -23.91 -6.61 -10.31
C GLY A 535 -24.09 -6.62 -8.79
N ALA A 536 -24.87 -5.69 -8.25
CA ALA A 536 -25.26 -5.64 -6.84
C ALA A 536 -26.00 -6.92 -6.39
N ALA A 537 -26.96 -7.40 -7.17
CA ALA A 537 -27.68 -8.64 -6.86
C ALA A 537 -26.75 -9.86 -6.89
N LEU A 538 -25.88 -9.96 -7.88
CA LEU A 538 -24.91 -11.06 -8.00
C LEU A 538 -23.95 -11.09 -6.80
N LEU A 539 -23.39 -9.94 -6.40
CA LEU A 539 -22.52 -9.84 -5.22
C LEU A 539 -23.25 -10.22 -3.92
N THR A 540 -24.55 -9.90 -3.82
CA THR A 540 -25.33 -10.12 -2.60
C THR A 540 -25.73 -11.59 -2.42
N TYR A 541 -26.08 -12.29 -3.51
CA TYR A 541 -26.72 -13.61 -3.44
C TYR A 541 -25.85 -14.78 -3.93
N TYR A 542 -24.71 -14.51 -4.55
CA TYR A 542 -23.81 -15.56 -5.05
C TYR A 542 -22.43 -15.46 -4.42
N SER A 543 -21.81 -16.61 -4.16
CA SER A 543 -20.44 -16.72 -3.64
C SER A 543 -19.43 -16.98 -4.77
N HIS A 544 -18.15 -17.10 -4.41
CA HIS A 544 -17.02 -17.37 -5.31
C HIS A 544 -16.92 -16.36 -6.49
N TRP A 545 -16.46 -16.84 -7.64
CA TRP A 545 -16.26 -16.03 -8.85
C TRP A 545 -17.53 -15.35 -9.36
N THR A 546 -18.69 -16.00 -9.30
CA THR A 546 -19.95 -15.43 -9.79
C THR A 546 -20.33 -14.18 -9.00
N GLY A 547 -20.25 -14.23 -7.66
CA GLY A 547 -20.43 -13.06 -6.82
C GLY A 547 -19.40 -11.98 -7.10
N TYR A 548 -18.12 -12.37 -7.25
CA TYR A 548 -17.04 -11.42 -7.51
C TYR A 548 -17.19 -10.70 -8.85
N TYR A 549 -17.58 -11.39 -9.94
CA TYR A 549 -17.87 -10.75 -11.22
C TYR A 549 -19.01 -9.72 -11.09
N GLY A 550 -20.02 -10.01 -10.26
CA GLY A 550 -21.05 -9.05 -9.86
C GLY A 550 -20.46 -7.81 -9.19
N GLY A 551 -19.57 -8.00 -8.21
CA GLY A 551 -18.86 -6.93 -7.52
C GLY A 551 -17.99 -6.08 -8.46
N LEU A 552 -17.29 -6.68 -9.42
CA LEU A 552 -16.50 -5.97 -10.43
C LEU A 552 -17.39 -5.12 -11.37
N ALA A 553 -18.54 -5.65 -11.78
CA ALA A 553 -19.52 -4.89 -12.58
C ALA A 553 -20.10 -3.70 -11.80
N LEU A 554 -20.44 -3.90 -10.52
CA LEU A 554 -20.89 -2.84 -9.63
C LEU A 554 -19.79 -1.77 -9.43
N THR A 555 -18.53 -2.19 -9.28
CA THR A 555 -17.37 -1.31 -9.13
C THR A 555 -17.22 -0.37 -10.32
N VAL A 556 -17.29 -0.91 -11.54
CA VAL A 556 -17.23 -0.10 -12.78
C VAL A 556 -18.37 0.92 -12.81
N TYR A 557 -19.58 0.50 -12.43
CA TYR A 557 -20.75 1.38 -12.39
C TYR A 557 -20.59 2.52 -11.36
N VAL A 558 -20.23 2.19 -10.11
CA VAL A 558 -20.05 3.16 -9.01
C VAL A 558 -18.97 4.18 -9.35
N MET A 559 -17.80 3.71 -9.80
CA MET A 559 -16.68 4.60 -10.14
C MET A 559 -16.98 5.44 -11.40
N GLY A 560 -17.69 4.89 -12.38
CA GLY A 560 -18.09 5.62 -13.58
C GLY A 560 -19.20 6.65 -13.35
N LEU A 561 -20.11 6.39 -12.40
CA LEU A 561 -21.19 7.30 -12.01
C LEU A 561 -20.69 8.52 -11.21
N ALA A 562 -19.54 8.40 -10.54
CA ALA A 562 -18.97 9.45 -9.68
C ALA A 562 -18.91 10.82 -10.36
N GLN A 563 -18.33 10.84 -11.57
CA GLN A 563 -18.09 12.06 -12.33
C GLN A 563 -19.39 12.80 -12.70
N PRO A 564 -20.36 12.18 -13.42
CA PRO A 564 -21.59 12.87 -13.80
C PRO A 564 -22.47 13.23 -12.57
N LEU A 565 -22.50 12.39 -11.54
CA LEU A 565 -23.37 12.62 -10.38
C LEU A 565 -22.86 13.74 -9.47
N ILE A 566 -21.57 13.77 -9.13
CA ILE A 566 -20.97 14.87 -8.35
C ILE A 566 -21.03 16.18 -9.13
N SER A 567 -20.81 16.12 -10.46
CA SER A 567 -20.97 17.29 -11.33
C SER A 567 -22.39 17.85 -11.30
N ALA A 568 -23.41 16.99 -11.31
CA ALA A 568 -24.81 17.40 -11.19
C ALA A 568 -25.07 18.01 -9.80
N GLY A 569 -24.56 17.39 -8.73
CA GLY A 569 -24.69 17.89 -7.36
C GLY A 569 -24.13 19.31 -7.16
N ALA A 570 -23.00 19.63 -7.80
CA ALA A 570 -22.36 20.94 -7.73
C ALA A 570 -23.17 22.09 -8.37
N GLN A 571 -24.19 21.76 -9.19
CA GLN A 571 -25.07 22.75 -9.82
C GLN A 571 -26.23 23.22 -8.91
N HIS A 572 -26.41 22.61 -7.75
CA HIS A 572 -27.45 22.95 -6.77
C HIS A 572 -26.86 23.57 -5.51
N ASN A 573 -27.73 23.96 -4.57
CA ASN A 573 -27.28 24.37 -3.23
C ASN A 573 -26.55 23.20 -2.55
N PRO A 574 -25.30 23.39 -2.09
CA PRO A 574 -24.47 22.31 -1.56
C PRO A 574 -25.07 21.64 -0.32
N ALA A 575 -25.88 22.34 0.48
CA ALA A 575 -26.57 21.71 1.61
C ALA A 575 -27.68 20.74 1.16
N LYS A 576 -28.38 21.05 0.06
CA LYS A 576 -29.46 20.19 -0.47
C LYS A 576 -28.95 18.95 -1.19
N THR A 577 -27.73 18.99 -1.72
CA THR A 577 -27.11 17.87 -2.44
C THR A 577 -26.09 17.16 -1.56
N PHE A 578 -24.95 17.79 -1.27
CA PHE A 578 -23.88 17.16 -0.49
C PHE A 578 -24.22 17.07 1.00
N GLY A 579 -24.85 18.10 1.59
CA GLY A 579 -25.33 18.07 2.99
C GLY A 579 -26.31 16.93 3.24
N LEU A 580 -27.39 16.88 2.44
CA LEU A 580 -28.33 15.76 2.48
C LEU A 580 -27.65 14.43 2.11
N GLY A 581 -26.76 14.42 1.13
CA GLY A 581 -26.04 13.21 0.72
C GLY A 581 -25.19 12.62 1.85
N PHE A 582 -24.46 13.44 2.61
CA PHE A 582 -23.73 12.97 3.78
C PHE A 582 -24.66 12.54 4.93
N MET A 583 -25.83 13.15 5.09
CA MET A 583 -26.85 12.64 6.02
C MET A 583 -27.36 11.25 5.63
N VAL A 584 -27.63 11.04 4.33
CA VAL A 584 -28.05 9.73 3.79
C VAL A 584 -26.93 8.71 3.91
N TYR A 585 -25.69 9.09 3.60
CA TYR A 585 -24.50 8.27 3.80
C TYR A 585 -24.36 7.85 5.28
N ASN A 586 -24.53 8.77 6.23
CA ASN A 586 -24.48 8.45 7.67
C ASN A 586 -25.60 7.49 8.07
N PHE A 587 -26.81 7.69 7.55
CA PHE A 587 -27.91 6.73 7.75
C PHE A 587 -27.57 5.35 7.20
N LEU A 588 -27.01 5.26 5.99
CA LEU A 588 -26.58 3.98 5.41
C LEU A 588 -25.43 3.33 6.18
N ALA A 589 -24.49 4.13 6.72
CA ALA A 589 -23.40 3.63 7.57
C ALA A 589 -23.93 3.08 8.90
N LEU A 590 -24.91 3.75 9.51
CA LEU A 590 -25.60 3.25 10.70
C LEU A 590 -26.42 1.99 10.38
N PHE A 591 -27.17 1.97 9.28
CA PHE A 591 -27.92 0.80 8.83
C PHE A 591 -26.97 -0.40 8.59
N HIS A 592 -25.79 -0.15 8.01
CA HIS A 592 -24.73 -1.15 7.85
C HIS A 592 -24.19 -1.70 9.18
N CYS A 593 -24.25 -0.94 10.27
CA CYS A 593 -23.95 -1.43 11.61
C CYS A 593 -25.12 -2.21 12.20
N TRP A 594 -26.36 -1.74 12.01
CA TRP A 594 -27.55 -2.35 12.63
C TRP A 594 -27.82 -3.78 12.17
N VAL A 595 -27.46 -4.14 10.93
CA VAL A 595 -27.67 -5.51 10.42
C VAL A 595 -26.81 -6.57 11.11
N VAL A 596 -25.77 -6.17 11.85
CA VAL A 596 -24.90 -7.07 12.64
C VAL A 596 -25.01 -6.79 14.14
N ALA A 597 -25.01 -5.52 14.55
CA ALA A 597 -25.11 -5.12 15.95
C ALA A 597 -26.56 -5.05 16.45
N TYR A 598 -27.49 -5.80 15.84
CA TYR A 598 -28.93 -5.68 16.08
C TYR A 598 -29.33 -6.00 17.53
N ALA A 599 -28.54 -6.81 18.24
CA ALA A 599 -28.75 -7.11 19.67
C ALA A 599 -28.48 -5.89 20.58
N PHE A 600 -27.61 -4.97 20.15
CA PHE A 600 -27.11 -3.86 20.96
C PHE A 600 -27.78 -2.51 20.68
N VAL A 601 -28.49 -2.39 19.55
CA VAL A 601 -29.01 -1.11 19.07
C VAL A 601 -30.54 -1.10 19.10
N PRO A 602 -31.17 -0.05 19.68
CA PRO A 602 -32.63 0.11 19.63
C PRO A 602 -33.19 0.05 18.21
N GLY A 603 -34.14 -0.85 17.98
CA GLY A 603 -34.74 -1.07 16.65
C GLY A 603 -33.91 -1.95 15.70
N GLY A 604 -32.69 -2.35 16.10
CA GLY A 604 -31.83 -3.29 15.37
C GLY A 604 -32.53 -4.59 14.94
N PRO A 605 -33.33 -5.26 15.80
CA PRO A 605 -34.00 -6.51 15.43
C PRO A 605 -34.92 -6.41 14.20
N LEU A 606 -35.41 -5.20 13.87
CA LEU A 606 -36.26 -4.99 12.67
C LEU A 606 -35.50 -5.17 11.35
N VAL A 607 -34.17 -5.03 11.39
CA VAL A 607 -33.30 -5.11 10.22
C VAL A 607 -32.22 -6.18 10.35
N ARG A 608 -32.39 -7.11 11.31
CA ARG A 608 -31.50 -8.24 11.56
C ARG A 608 -31.18 -8.99 10.26
N GLU A 609 -29.89 -9.13 9.97
CA GLU A 609 -29.37 -9.90 8.83
C GLU A 609 -29.81 -9.38 7.44
N ARG A 610 -30.22 -8.10 7.34
CA ARG A 610 -30.75 -7.50 6.08
C ARG A 610 -29.72 -6.71 5.26
N THR A 611 -28.57 -7.31 4.95
CA THR A 611 -27.61 -6.68 4.01
C THR A 611 -28.21 -6.47 2.62
N ASP A 612 -29.14 -7.34 2.21
CA ASP A 612 -29.94 -7.19 0.99
C ASP A 612 -30.74 -5.88 0.98
N TRP A 613 -31.32 -5.46 2.11
CA TRP A 613 -32.05 -4.20 2.21
C TRP A 613 -31.14 -2.98 2.12
N ILE A 614 -29.91 -3.06 2.63
CA ILE A 614 -28.91 -1.99 2.46
C ILE A 614 -28.56 -1.84 0.97
N MET A 615 -28.28 -2.95 0.30
CA MET A 615 -27.97 -2.97 -1.14
C MET A 615 -29.13 -2.41 -1.97
N LEU A 616 -30.35 -2.88 -1.69
CA LEU A 616 -31.58 -2.39 -2.35
C LEU A 616 -31.78 -0.89 -2.12
N THR A 617 -31.71 -0.45 -0.87
CA THR A 617 -31.90 0.96 -0.48
C THR A 617 -30.88 1.87 -1.15
N THR A 618 -29.61 1.45 -1.16
CA THR A 618 -28.52 2.19 -1.80
C THR A 618 -28.74 2.30 -3.31
N MET A 619 -29.13 1.21 -3.97
CA MET A 619 -29.46 1.23 -5.40
C MET A 619 -30.69 2.08 -5.70
N ILE A 620 -31.73 2.07 -4.85
CA ILE A 620 -32.90 2.95 -5.00
C ILE A 620 -32.49 4.43 -4.92
N PHE A 621 -31.64 4.80 -3.97
CA PHE A 621 -31.14 6.17 -3.85
C PHE A 621 -30.31 6.59 -5.07
N ILE A 622 -29.44 5.70 -5.56
CA ILE A 622 -28.70 5.94 -6.81
C ILE A 622 -29.68 6.09 -8.00
N GLY A 623 -30.69 5.22 -8.09
CA GLY A 623 -31.73 5.28 -9.12
C GLY A 623 -32.54 6.58 -9.10
N ALA A 624 -32.84 7.10 -7.92
CA ALA A 624 -33.49 8.41 -7.75
C ALA A 624 -32.65 9.55 -8.33
N ALA A 625 -31.34 9.53 -8.12
CA ALA A 625 -30.44 10.50 -8.74
C ALA A 625 -30.32 10.31 -10.25
N VAL A 626 -30.25 9.08 -10.75
CA VAL A 626 -30.25 8.76 -12.18
C VAL A 626 -31.51 9.33 -12.85
N PHE A 627 -32.69 9.12 -12.25
CA PHE A 627 -33.96 9.71 -12.71
C PHE A 627 -33.89 11.25 -12.76
N SER A 628 -33.35 11.88 -11.71
CA SER A 628 -33.19 13.34 -11.63
C SER A 628 -32.27 13.89 -12.73
N VAL A 629 -31.14 13.25 -12.98
CA VAL A 629 -30.19 13.65 -14.03
C VAL A 629 -30.77 13.41 -15.44
N GLN A 630 -31.53 12.33 -15.62
CA GLN A 630 -32.23 12.03 -16.87
C GLN A 630 -33.44 12.91 -17.14
N THR A 631 -34.00 13.60 -16.15
CA THR A 631 -35.11 14.55 -16.36
C THR A 631 -34.60 15.99 -16.54
N ALA A 632 -33.39 16.30 -16.06
CA ALA A 632 -32.75 17.60 -16.21
C ALA A 632 -32.24 17.90 -17.64
N ASP A 633 -32.12 19.19 -17.98
CA ASP A 633 -31.42 19.70 -19.16
C ASP A 633 -29.90 19.61 -18.95
N SER A 634 -29.39 18.38 -19.04
CA SER A 634 -27.98 18.11 -18.81
C SER A 634 -27.11 18.47 -20.02
N PRO A 635 -25.92 19.09 -19.84
CA PRO A 635 -24.94 19.24 -20.92
C PRO A 635 -24.54 17.90 -21.55
N TYR A 636 -24.70 16.78 -20.83
CA TYR A 636 -24.42 15.43 -21.31
C TYR A 636 -25.51 14.86 -22.25
N LYS A 637 -26.68 15.52 -22.40
CA LYS A 637 -27.76 15.11 -23.32
C LYS A 637 -27.66 15.73 -24.73
N ARG A 638 -26.79 16.72 -24.96
CA ARG A 638 -26.71 17.41 -26.26
C ARG A 638 -26.08 16.50 -27.34
N LYS A 639 -26.92 16.00 -28.25
CA LYS A 639 -26.53 15.45 -29.56
C LYS A 639 -26.09 16.59 -30.48
N GLY A 640 -24.88 17.09 -30.31
CA GLY A 640 -24.24 18.01 -31.23
C GLY A 640 -22.72 17.82 -31.19
N PRO A 641 -21.98 18.10 -32.28
CA PRO A 641 -20.52 18.01 -32.28
C PRO A 641 -19.98 19.15 -31.41
N THR A 642 -19.97 18.94 -30.10
CA THR A 642 -19.30 19.83 -29.16
C THR A 642 -17.81 19.61 -29.37
N LYS A 643 -17.10 20.65 -29.85
CA LYS A 643 -15.64 20.66 -29.87
C LYS A 643 -15.17 20.38 -28.44
N SER A 644 -14.67 19.16 -28.21
CA SER A 644 -14.28 18.65 -26.90
C SER A 644 -12.96 19.29 -26.45
N THR A 645 -13.00 20.57 -26.09
CA THR A 645 -11.85 21.29 -25.53
C THR A 645 -11.43 20.74 -24.16
N GLY A 646 -12.22 19.86 -23.54
CA GLY A 646 -11.90 19.16 -22.28
C GLY A 646 -11.06 17.88 -22.39
N ARG A 647 -10.68 17.42 -23.61
CA ARG A 647 -9.85 16.21 -23.78
C ARG A 647 -8.40 16.37 -23.28
N THR A 648 -7.95 17.58 -23.01
CA THR A 648 -6.56 17.89 -22.61
C THR A 648 -6.23 17.62 -21.16
N ALA A 649 -7.16 17.93 -20.26
CA ALA A 649 -6.95 17.73 -18.84
C ALA A 649 -6.93 16.25 -18.44
N SER A 650 -7.28 15.33 -19.36
CA SER A 650 -7.44 13.90 -19.10
C SER A 650 -6.14 13.09 -19.24
N ALA A 651 -5.18 13.52 -20.06
CA ALA A 651 -4.04 12.67 -20.44
C ALA A 651 -3.08 12.38 -19.26
N TYR A 652 -2.74 13.38 -18.46
CA TYR A 652 -1.83 13.19 -17.32
C TYR A 652 -2.47 12.43 -16.14
N TYR A 653 -3.77 12.59 -15.88
CA TYR A 653 -4.47 11.71 -14.92
C TYR A 653 -4.51 10.25 -15.39
N ILE A 654 -4.64 10.01 -16.70
CA ILE A 654 -4.53 8.66 -17.27
C ILE A 654 -3.11 8.11 -17.07
N HIS A 655 -2.06 8.90 -17.30
CA HIS A 655 -0.68 8.46 -17.03
C HIS A 655 -0.46 8.11 -15.55
N ILE A 656 -0.96 8.93 -14.63
CA ILE A 656 -0.88 8.64 -13.19
C ILE A 656 -1.69 7.38 -12.87
N LEU A 657 -2.90 7.21 -13.41
CA LEU A 657 -3.70 5.99 -13.25
C LEU A 657 -2.94 4.75 -13.75
N LEU A 658 -2.30 4.82 -14.92
CA LEU A 658 -1.48 3.72 -15.44
C LEU A 658 -0.29 3.40 -14.53
N ALA A 659 0.39 4.42 -14.00
CA ALA A 659 1.46 4.23 -13.02
C ALA A 659 0.95 3.58 -11.72
N LEU A 660 -0.24 3.98 -11.25
CA LEU A 660 -0.89 3.37 -10.10
C LEU A 660 -1.31 1.90 -10.38
N GLN A 661 -1.72 1.57 -11.61
CA GLN A 661 -1.99 0.18 -11.98
C GLN A 661 -0.72 -0.67 -12.00
N LEU A 662 0.39 -0.14 -12.52
CA LEU A 662 1.69 -0.82 -12.45
C LEU A 662 2.14 -1.03 -11.00
N LEU A 663 1.92 -0.03 -10.13
CA LEU A 663 2.19 -0.15 -8.70
C LEU A 663 1.33 -1.26 -8.06
N SER A 664 0.03 -1.27 -8.33
CA SER A 664 -0.90 -2.30 -7.85
C SER A 664 -0.49 -3.71 -8.30
N ALA A 665 -0.16 -3.88 -9.58
CA ALA A 665 0.33 -5.15 -10.11
C ALA A 665 1.67 -5.58 -9.49
N SER A 666 2.57 -4.62 -9.25
CA SER A 666 3.85 -4.88 -8.58
C SER A 666 3.65 -5.32 -7.13
N ILE A 667 2.74 -4.67 -6.40
CA ILE A 667 2.37 -5.06 -5.03
C ILE A 667 1.78 -6.47 -5.03
N ALA A 668 0.86 -6.80 -5.95
CA ALA A 668 0.28 -8.13 -6.03
C ALA A 668 1.32 -9.21 -6.34
N TYR A 669 2.34 -8.89 -7.14
CA TYR A 669 3.47 -9.79 -7.40
C TYR A 669 4.33 -9.99 -6.14
N LEU A 670 4.66 -8.91 -5.43
CA LEU A 670 5.46 -8.97 -4.20
C LEU A 670 4.73 -9.66 -3.04
N ARG A 671 3.40 -9.52 -2.98
CA ARG A 671 2.52 -10.12 -1.97
C ARG A 671 1.92 -11.44 -2.46
N PHE A 672 2.49 -12.07 -3.48
CA PHE A 672 2.01 -13.38 -3.90
C PHE A 672 2.34 -14.40 -2.81
N PRO A 673 1.39 -15.23 -2.34
CA PRO A 673 1.63 -16.14 -1.22
C PRO A 673 2.83 -17.06 -1.45
N THR A 674 3.84 -16.96 -0.59
CA THR A 674 5.09 -17.74 -0.62
C THR A 674 4.90 -19.20 -0.22
N ASN A 675 3.83 -19.49 0.50
CA ASN A 675 3.48 -20.81 1.02
C ASN A 675 4.56 -21.47 1.90
N ASP A 676 5.30 -20.69 2.68
CA ASP A 676 6.37 -21.09 3.59
C ASP A 676 5.85 -21.53 4.97
N TYR A 677 4.88 -22.44 4.95
CA TYR A 677 4.19 -22.93 6.13
C TYR A 677 5.01 -24.01 6.86
N GLN A 678 5.86 -23.61 7.81
CA GLN A 678 6.65 -24.55 8.62
C GLN A 678 6.19 -24.54 10.09
N PRO A 679 5.78 -25.70 10.66
CA PRO A 679 5.48 -25.84 12.09
C PRO A 679 6.74 -25.77 12.95
N TYR A 680 6.61 -25.37 14.22
CA TYR A 680 7.75 -25.11 15.10
C TYR A 680 8.46 -26.38 15.58
N HIS A 681 7.71 -27.45 15.86
CA HIS A 681 8.20 -28.66 16.53
C HIS A 681 7.93 -29.92 15.69
N LYS A 682 8.42 -29.89 14.44
CA LYS A 682 8.18 -30.94 13.43
C LYS A 682 8.77 -32.30 13.81
N ASP A 683 9.96 -32.31 14.41
CA ASP A 683 10.69 -33.56 14.71
C ASP A 683 9.99 -34.37 15.81
N GLU A 684 9.43 -33.68 16.81
CA GLU A 684 8.62 -34.26 17.87
C GLU A 684 7.15 -34.50 17.47
N LYS A 685 6.76 -34.12 16.23
CA LYS A 685 5.38 -34.14 15.72
C LYS A 685 4.38 -33.48 16.68
N VAL A 686 4.77 -32.34 17.24
CA VAL A 686 3.93 -31.54 18.13
C VAL A 686 3.16 -30.50 17.32
N MET A 687 1.90 -30.33 17.65
CA MET A 687 1.07 -29.21 17.24
C MET A 687 0.71 -28.38 18.47
N THR A 688 1.11 -27.11 18.47
CA THR A 688 0.68 -26.13 19.46
C THR A 688 -0.57 -25.43 18.93
N ALA A 689 -1.72 -25.66 19.56
CA ALA A 689 -2.98 -25.04 19.19
C ALA A 689 -3.39 -23.98 20.23
N GLY A 690 -3.94 -22.85 19.78
CA GLY A 690 -4.36 -21.76 20.66
C GLY A 690 -5.67 -21.10 20.25
N ILE A 691 -6.26 -20.36 21.18
CA ILE A 691 -7.45 -19.52 20.95
C ILE A 691 -7.17 -18.13 21.54
N TRP A 692 -7.65 -17.10 20.86
CA TRP A 692 -7.59 -15.73 21.37
C TRP A 692 -8.72 -14.85 20.80
N THR A 693 -9.50 -14.22 21.66
CA THR A 693 -10.40 -13.12 21.25
C THR A 693 -9.62 -11.81 21.11
N THR A 694 -9.58 -11.25 19.91
CA THR A 694 -8.62 -10.18 19.56
C THR A 694 -9.17 -8.76 19.56
N HIS A 695 -10.40 -8.53 20.00
CA HIS A 695 -11.03 -7.20 20.04
C HIS A 695 -10.85 -6.42 18.73
N PHE A 696 -11.06 -7.08 17.59
CA PHE A 696 -10.92 -6.49 16.25
C PHE A 696 -9.53 -5.88 15.99
N SER A 697 -8.50 -6.39 16.65
CA SER A 697 -7.11 -5.92 16.57
C SER A 697 -6.95 -4.43 16.87
N ILE A 698 -7.64 -3.95 17.91
CA ILE A 698 -7.45 -2.64 18.52
C ILE A 698 -7.14 -2.84 20.01
N ASP A 699 -6.08 -2.20 20.50
CA ASP A 699 -5.68 -2.29 21.90
C ASP A 699 -6.43 -1.31 22.83
N ASN A 700 -6.14 -1.42 24.12
CA ASN A 700 -6.77 -0.60 25.18
C ASN A 700 -6.52 0.91 25.04
N ASP A 701 -5.62 1.35 24.14
CA ASP A 701 -5.28 2.76 23.92
C ASP A 701 -5.65 3.23 22.50
N LEU A 702 -6.55 2.48 21.84
CA LEU A 702 -7.04 2.75 20.48
C LEU A 702 -5.94 2.67 19.40
N TRP A 703 -4.95 1.80 19.59
CA TRP A 703 -3.94 1.52 18.57
C TRP A 703 -4.23 0.23 17.83
N ALA A 704 -3.88 0.19 16.54
CA ALA A 704 -3.88 -1.04 15.78
C ALA A 704 -2.84 -2.02 16.37
N SER A 705 -3.28 -3.24 16.68
CA SER A 705 -2.52 -4.18 17.52
C SER A 705 -2.02 -5.43 16.78
N GLU A 706 -2.21 -5.50 15.46
CA GLU A 706 -1.89 -6.68 14.63
C GLU A 706 -0.42 -7.12 14.76
N TYR A 707 0.50 -6.16 14.86
CA TYR A 707 1.94 -6.42 15.05
C TYR A 707 2.25 -7.03 16.43
N ARG A 708 1.52 -6.61 17.47
CA ARG A 708 1.69 -7.13 18.82
C ARG A 708 1.09 -8.53 18.94
N ILE A 709 -0.06 -8.75 18.30
CA ILE A 709 -0.69 -10.07 18.16
C ILE A 709 0.25 -11.03 17.44
N ARG A 710 0.82 -10.62 16.30
CA ARG A 710 1.83 -11.39 15.55
C ARG A 710 3.00 -11.79 16.45
N ASP A 711 3.59 -10.82 17.15
CA ASP A 711 4.76 -11.08 17.99
C ASP A 711 4.44 -12.10 19.09
N ALA A 712 3.28 -11.97 19.75
CA ALA A 712 2.84 -12.93 20.75
C ALA A 712 2.68 -14.35 20.16
N ILE A 713 2.01 -14.48 19.01
CA ILE A 713 1.79 -15.78 18.34
C ILE A 713 3.12 -16.43 17.92
N LYS A 714 4.05 -15.65 17.32
CA LYS A 714 5.37 -16.15 16.91
C LYS A 714 6.19 -16.60 18.11
N GLU A 715 6.23 -15.80 19.17
CA GLU A 715 7.07 -16.09 20.33
C GLU A 715 6.53 -17.23 21.19
N LEU A 716 5.20 -17.42 21.21
CA LEU A 716 4.54 -18.57 21.85
C LEU A 716 4.64 -19.86 21.02
N GLU A 717 5.23 -19.81 19.82
CA GLU A 717 5.44 -20.95 18.93
C GLU A 717 4.12 -21.67 18.57
N ILE A 718 3.07 -20.90 18.27
CA ILE A 718 1.74 -21.43 17.97
C ILE A 718 1.66 -21.89 16.51
N ASP A 719 1.23 -23.14 16.29
CA ASP A 719 1.09 -23.75 14.97
C ASP A 719 -0.31 -23.56 14.38
N VAL A 720 -1.34 -23.61 15.22
CA VAL A 720 -2.74 -23.44 14.84
C VAL A 720 -3.42 -22.49 15.82
N ILE A 721 -4.08 -21.46 15.34
CA ILE A 721 -4.77 -20.50 16.21
C ILE A 721 -6.14 -20.13 15.68
N GLY A 722 -7.13 -20.20 16.57
CA GLY A 722 -8.43 -19.57 16.38
C GLY A 722 -8.39 -18.13 16.85
N LEU A 723 -8.82 -17.18 16.02
CA LEU A 723 -8.98 -15.78 16.39
C LEU A 723 -10.46 -15.41 16.35
N LEU A 724 -10.96 -14.85 17.44
CA LEU A 724 -12.35 -14.40 17.56
C LEU A 724 -12.42 -12.88 17.55
N GLU A 725 -13.61 -12.36 17.26
CA GLU A 725 -13.82 -10.93 16.98
C GLU A 725 -12.88 -10.42 15.89
N SER A 726 -12.81 -11.20 14.80
CA SER A 726 -11.84 -11.03 13.72
C SER A 726 -12.42 -10.36 12.47
N ASP A 727 -13.75 -10.19 12.34
CA ASP A 727 -14.37 -9.49 11.21
C ASP A 727 -14.13 -7.98 11.32
N THR A 728 -13.19 -7.49 10.51
CA THR A 728 -12.83 -6.07 10.44
C THR A 728 -13.22 -5.42 9.10
N GLN A 729 -13.99 -6.11 8.27
CA GLN A 729 -14.38 -5.67 6.93
C GLN A 729 -15.71 -4.91 6.89
N ARG A 730 -15.89 -4.02 7.87
CA ARG A 730 -17.03 -3.10 7.96
C ARG A 730 -16.56 -1.66 8.13
N ILE A 731 -17.40 -0.69 7.76
CA ILE A 731 -17.07 0.74 7.87
C ILE A 731 -16.62 1.10 9.30
N ILE A 732 -17.31 0.56 10.31
CA ILE A 732 -17.00 0.77 11.73
C ILE A 732 -15.63 0.21 12.13
N MET A 733 -15.05 -0.71 11.36
CA MET A 733 -13.74 -1.31 11.60
C MET A 733 -12.67 -0.86 10.59
N GLY A 734 -12.99 0.12 9.73
CA GLY A 734 -12.06 0.68 8.74
C GLY A 734 -11.88 -0.16 7.49
N MET A 735 -12.69 -1.22 7.30
CA MET A 735 -12.53 -2.21 6.23
C MET A 735 -11.13 -2.85 6.26
N ARG A 736 -10.66 -3.25 7.44
CA ARG A 736 -9.33 -3.84 7.66
C ARG A 736 -9.39 -5.36 7.52
N ASP A 737 -8.22 -5.98 7.50
CA ASP A 737 -8.04 -7.43 7.58
C ASP A 737 -6.74 -7.77 8.31
N ALA A 738 -6.83 -7.90 9.63
CA ALA A 738 -5.71 -8.33 10.46
C ALA A 738 -5.27 -9.76 10.13
N THR A 739 -6.20 -10.64 9.77
CA THR A 739 -5.92 -12.05 9.52
C THR A 739 -5.08 -12.24 8.26
N GLN A 740 -5.28 -11.40 7.24
CA GLN A 740 -4.43 -11.35 6.05
C GLN A 740 -2.97 -11.01 6.41
N PHE A 741 -2.77 -9.96 7.23
CA PHE A 741 -1.42 -9.58 7.69
C PHE A 741 -0.75 -10.72 8.44
N LEU A 742 -1.46 -11.31 9.41
CA LEU A 742 -0.95 -12.40 10.23
C LEU A 742 -0.58 -13.62 9.37
N ALA A 743 -1.42 -13.99 8.42
CA ALA A 743 -1.18 -15.13 7.53
C ALA A 743 0.06 -14.94 6.64
N GLU A 744 0.18 -13.78 6.00
CA GLU A 744 1.28 -13.48 5.08
C GLU A 744 2.62 -13.28 5.83
N ASP A 745 2.63 -12.62 7.00
CA ASP A 745 3.86 -12.36 7.76
C ASP A 745 4.36 -13.59 8.54
N MET A 746 3.44 -14.44 9.04
CA MET A 746 3.81 -15.64 9.81
C MET A 746 4.03 -16.89 8.95
N GLY A 747 3.70 -16.83 7.66
CA GLY A 747 3.65 -17.99 6.79
C GLY A 747 2.65 -18.99 7.36
N MET A 748 1.36 -18.65 7.29
CA MET A 748 0.23 -19.51 7.74
C MET A 748 -0.90 -19.55 6.69
N TYR A 749 -1.52 -20.70 6.52
CA TYR A 749 -2.82 -20.81 5.88
C TYR A 749 -3.84 -20.04 6.72
N VAL A 750 -4.81 -19.41 6.06
CA VAL A 750 -5.88 -18.67 6.74
C VAL A 750 -7.23 -19.04 6.15
N ASP A 751 -8.14 -19.44 7.03
CA ASP A 751 -9.57 -19.34 6.78
C ASP A 751 -10.11 -18.13 7.53
N TYR A 752 -10.61 -17.16 6.77
CA TYR A 752 -11.16 -15.90 7.27
C TYR A 752 -12.50 -16.08 8.02
N GLY A 753 -13.12 -17.27 7.92
CA GLY A 753 -14.44 -17.55 8.43
C GLY A 753 -15.57 -16.95 7.60
N PRO A 754 -16.80 -16.90 8.15
CA PRO A 754 -17.94 -16.30 7.48
C PRO A 754 -17.64 -14.85 7.07
N GLY A 755 -17.92 -14.50 5.82
CA GLY A 755 -17.73 -13.15 5.32
C GLY A 755 -18.56 -12.09 6.06
N PRO A 756 -18.24 -10.79 5.94
CA PRO A 756 -18.97 -9.70 6.62
C PRO A 756 -20.45 -9.57 6.17
N ASN A 757 -20.85 -10.19 5.07
CA ASN A 757 -22.26 -10.31 4.67
C ASN A 757 -23.04 -11.40 5.43
N LYS A 758 -22.40 -12.15 6.33
CA LYS A 758 -23.01 -13.23 7.15
C LYS A 758 -23.34 -12.80 8.59
N HIS A 759 -23.16 -11.51 8.89
CA HIS A 759 -23.66 -10.85 10.12
C HIS A 759 -23.15 -11.43 11.46
N THR A 760 -21.90 -11.88 11.49
CA THR A 760 -21.21 -12.27 12.73
C THR A 760 -20.10 -11.27 13.08
N TRP A 761 -19.51 -11.38 14.28
CA TRP A 761 -18.30 -10.63 14.65
C TRP A 761 -17.00 -11.28 14.17
N GLY A 762 -17.09 -12.37 13.43
CA GLY A 762 -15.95 -13.08 12.86
C GLY A 762 -15.33 -14.13 13.77
N SER A 763 -14.85 -15.18 13.13
CA SER A 763 -14.04 -16.26 13.68
C SER A 763 -13.09 -16.65 12.57
N ALA A 764 -11.79 -16.69 12.84
CA ALA A 764 -10.78 -17.02 11.84
C ALA A 764 -9.89 -18.16 12.33
N LEU A 765 -9.38 -18.97 11.42
CA LEU A 765 -8.43 -20.03 11.69
C LEU A 765 -7.14 -19.76 10.92
N LEU A 766 -6.02 -19.66 11.64
CA LEU A 766 -4.69 -19.63 11.04
C LEU A 766 -3.96 -20.93 11.36
N SER A 767 -3.29 -21.51 10.36
CA SER A 767 -2.61 -22.81 10.51
C SER A 767 -1.29 -22.86 9.75
N LYS A 768 -0.23 -23.37 10.39
CA LYS A 768 1.03 -23.77 9.74
C LYS A 768 0.89 -25.12 9.01
N PHE A 769 -0.21 -25.83 9.21
CA PHE A 769 -0.58 -27.05 8.50
C PHE A 769 -1.58 -26.76 7.38
N PRO A 770 -1.51 -27.46 6.23
CA PRO A 770 -2.47 -27.29 5.14
C PRO A 770 -3.92 -27.48 5.59
N ILE A 771 -4.78 -26.51 5.27
CA ILE A 771 -6.24 -26.63 5.39
C ILE A 771 -6.75 -27.40 4.17
N VAL A 772 -7.20 -28.64 4.38
CA VAL A 772 -7.68 -29.52 3.31
C VAL A 772 -9.09 -29.16 2.90
N ASN A 773 -9.94 -28.89 3.88
CA ASN A 773 -11.34 -28.54 3.71
C ASN A 773 -11.79 -27.67 4.88
N SER A 774 -12.71 -26.74 4.65
CA SER A 774 -13.40 -26.06 5.74
C SER A 774 -14.85 -25.76 5.40
N THR A 775 -15.69 -25.75 6.44
CA THR A 775 -17.11 -25.45 6.39
C THR A 775 -17.42 -24.39 7.43
N HIS A 776 -18.21 -23.39 7.05
CA HIS A 776 -18.66 -22.33 7.96
C HIS A 776 -20.09 -22.60 8.41
N HIS A 777 -20.30 -22.53 9.73
CA HIS A 777 -21.61 -22.71 10.34
C HIS A 777 -22.05 -21.39 10.97
N LEU A 778 -23.30 -21.01 10.69
CA LEU A 778 -24.01 -19.95 11.40
C LEU A 778 -25.00 -20.65 12.35
N LEU A 779 -24.74 -20.58 13.65
CA LEU A 779 -25.48 -21.39 14.61
C LEU A 779 -26.84 -20.75 14.96
N PRO A 780 -27.80 -21.55 15.45
CA PRO A 780 -29.13 -21.05 15.80
C PRO A 780 -29.06 -19.91 16.82
N SER A 781 -29.80 -18.84 16.53
CA SER A 781 -29.90 -17.67 17.40
C SER A 781 -31.29 -17.03 17.26
N PRO A 782 -32.31 -17.56 17.96
CA PRO A 782 -33.67 -17.02 17.89
C PRO A 782 -33.81 -15.61 18.49
N VAL A 783 -32.95 -15.23 19.44
CA VAL A 783 -33.09 -13.97 20.18
C VAL A 783 -31.88 -13.06 20.01
N GLY A 784 -30.69 -13.61 20.22
CA GLY A 784 -29.44 -12.90 20.41
C GLY A 784 -28.54 -12.83 19.19
N GLU A 785 -27.23 -12.85 19.42
CA GLU A 785 -26.20 -12.78 18.39
C GLU A 785 -26.03 -14.07 17.57
N LEU A 786 -25.83 -13.91 16.26
CA LEU A 786 -25.48 -15.00 15.35
C LEU A 786 -24.05 -15.50 15.61
N ALA A 787 -23.92 -16.71 16.15
CA ALA A 787 -22.65 -17.30 16.50
C ALA A 787 -21.96 -18.00 15.31
N PRO A 788 -20.72 -17.63 14.93
CA PRO A 788 -19.95 -18.31 13.89
C PRO A 788 -19.19 -19.52 14.43
N ALA A 789 -19.14 -20.60 13.64
CA ALA A 789 -18.16 -21.67 13.80
C ALA A 789 -17.48 -22.02 12.47
N ILE A 790 -16.19 -22.36 12.55
CA ILE A 790 -15.43 -22.99 11.47
C ILE A 790 -15.24 -24.46 11.84
N GLU A 791 -15.57 -25.38 10.94
CA GLU A 791 -15.13 -26.78 10.95
C GLU A 791 -14.06 -26.93 9.87
N ALA A 792 -12.80 -27.15 10.24
CA ALA A 792 -11.70 -27.28 9.29
C ALA A 792 -10.95 -28.60 9.47
N THR A 793 -10.64 -29.28 8.38
CA THR A 793 -9.77 -30.46 8.38
C THR A 793 -8.35 -30.05 7.98
N LEU A 794 -7.39 -30.26 8.88
CA LEU A 794 -5.98 -29.98 8.68
C LEU A 794 -5.18 -31.26 8.39
N ASP A 795 -4.18 -31.18 7.51
CA ASP A 795 -3.17 -32.25 7.35
C ASP A 795 -1.99 -32.01 8.29
N VAL A 796 -2.03 -32.65 9.46
CA VAL A 796 -1.04 -32.51 10.52
C VAL A 796 -0.10 -33.70 10.51
N TYR A 797 1.10 -33.52 9.94
CA TYR A 797 2.12 -34.56 9.79
C TYR A 797 1.61 -35.84 9.09
N GLY A 798 0.71 -35.73 8.12
CA GLY A 798 0.10 -36.85 7.40
C GLY A 798 -1.16 -37.42 8.06
N THR A 799 -1.60 -36.84 9.17
CA THR A 799 -2.84 -37.22 9.87
C THR A 799 -3.88 -36.12 9.70
N LEU A 800 -5.08 -36.49 9.27
CA LEU A 800 -6.20 -35.55 9.17
C LEU A 800 -6.78 -35.27 10.56
N VAL A 801 -6.72 -34.01 10.99
CA VAL A 801 -7.23 -33.54 12.29
C VAL A 801 -8.29 -32.49 12.04
N ASP A 802 -9.46 -32.64 12.68
CA ASP A 802 -10.54 -31.65 12.58
C ASP A 802 -10.39 -30.59 13.68
N VAL A 803 -10.30 -29.32 13.29
CA VAL A 803 -10.21 -28.17 14.19
C VAL A 803 -11.47 -27.35 14.06
N PHE A 804 -12.14 -27.16 15.19
CA PHE A 804 -13.33 -26.32 15.31
C PHE A 804 -12.94 -24.98 15.94
N VAL A 805 -13.30 -23.86 15.32
CA VAL A 805 -13.15 -22.52 15.91
C VAL A 805 -14.52 -21.91 16.13
N PHE A 806 -14.89 -21.60 17.37
CA PHE A 806 -16.26 -21.24 17.72
C PHE A 806 -16.35 -20.03 18.66
N HIS A 807 -17.19 -19.06 18.30
CA HIS A 807 -17.55 -17.91 19.14
C HIS A 807 -19.02 -18.05 19.57
N SER A 808 -19.26 -18.35 20.84
CA SER A 808 -20.61 -18.46 21.41
C SER A 808 -21.31 -17.10 21.50
N GLY A 809 -22.66 -17.14 21.45
CA GLY A 809 -23.50 -15.99 21.76
C GLY A 809 -23.37 -15.53 23.22
N GLN A 810 -23.96 -14.36 23.48
CA GLN A 810 -23.80 -13.62 24.73
C GLN A 810 -24.39 -14.32 25.97
N GLU A 811 -23.99 -13.86 27.16
CA GLU A 811 -24.45 -14.44 28.42
C GLU A 811 -25.98 -14.30 28.60
N GLU A 812 -26.52 -13.17 28.16
CA GLU A 812 -27.91 -12.77 28.33
C GLU A 812 -28.88 -13.69 27.56
N ASP A 813 -28.44 -14.26 26.44
CA ASP A 813 -29.26 -15.07 25.54
C ASP A 813 -29.13 -16.56 25.84
N VAL A 814 -29.72 -16.99 26.96
CA VAL A 814 -29.62 -18.37 27.49
C VAL A 814 -30.08 -19.42 26.47
N GLU A 815 -31.17 -19.17 25.75
CA GLU A 815 -31.71 -20.13 24.77
C GLU A 815 -30.82 -20.27 23.54
N ASP A 816 -30.27 -19.16 23.06
CA ASP A 816 -29.31 -19.16 21.96
C ASP A 816 -28.08 -20.00 22.33
N ARG A 817 -27.48 -19.75 23.51
CA ARG A 817 -26.33 -20.54 23.98
C ARG A 817 -26.66 -22.03 24.14
N ARG A 818 -27.87 -22.37 24.60
CA ARG A 818 -28.31 -23.78 24.71
C ARG A 818 -28.32 -24.43 23.32
N LEU A 819 -29.02 -23.83 22.36
CA LEU A 819 -29.12 -24.33 20.99
C LEU A 819 -27.77 -24.41 20.28
N GLN A 820 -26.91 -23.40 20.50
CA GLN A 820 -25.55 -23.37 19.97
C GLN A 820 -24.69 -24.50 20.55
N SER A 821 -24.79 -24.76 21.85
CA SER A 821 -24.07 -25.86 22.49
C SER A 821 -24.49 -27.24 21.98
N GLU A 822 -25.80 -27.45 21.75
CA GLU A 822 -26.35 -28.68 21.19
C GLU A 822 -25.89 -28.88 19.74
N TYR A 823 -25.88 -27.81 18.95
CA TYR A 823 -25.39 -27.85 17.57
C TYR A 823 -23.91 -28.19 17.52
N MET A 824 -23.07 -27.51 18.32
CA MET A 824 -21.63 -27.80 18.40
C MET A 824 -21.36 -29.23 18.86
N SER A 825 -22.05 -29.70 19.91
CA SER A 825 -21.92 -31.08 20.39
C SER A 825 -22.20 -32.09 19.28
N LYS A 826 -23.20 -31.83 18.44
CA LYS A 826 -23.56 -32.73 17.35
C LYS A 826 -22.49 -32.78 16.25
N ILE A 827 -21.97 -31.63 15.81
CA ILE A 827 -20.96 -31.60 14.74
C ILE A 827 -19.62 -32.17 15.22
N MET A 828 -19.21 -31.88 16.46
CA MET A 828 -18.00 -32.46 17.05
C MET A 828 -18.14 -33.97 17.27
N GLY A 829 -19.31 -34.44 17.70
CA GLY A 829 -19.58 -35.88 17.84
C GLY A 829 -19.64 -36.63 16.52
N ALA A 830 -19.96 -35.97 15.42
CA ALA A 830 -20.10 -36.59 14.10
C ALA A 830 -18.76 -36.93 13.44
N THR A 831 -17.67 -36.22 13.77
CA THR A 831 -16.37 -36.54 13.18
C THR A 831 -15.74 -37.79 13.81
N PRO A 832 -15.27 -38.77 13.00
CA PRO A 832 -14.50 -39.92 13.48
C PRO A 832 -12.99 -39.64 13.60
N ARG A 833 -12.55 -38.42 13.30
CA ARG A 833 -11.14 -38.03 13.30
C ARG A 833 -10.71 -37.48 14.66
N PRO A 834 -9.40 -37.48 14.95
CA PRO A 834 -8.85 -36.64 16.01
C PRO A 834 -9.33 -35.21 15.85
N ALA A 835 -9.79 -34.59 16.93
CA ALA A 835 -10.37 -33.26 16.85
C ALA A 835 -10.02 -32.35 18.03
N ILE A 836 -10.03 -31.05 17.75
CA ILE A 836 -9.80 -29.97 18.72
C ILE A 836 -10.88 -28.90 18.56
N LEU A 837 -11.44 -28.43 19.67
CA LEU A 837 -12.24 -27.22 19.73
C LEU A 837 -11.39 -26.09 20.30
N LEU A 838 -11.39 -24.94 19.63
CA LEU A 838 -10.79 -23.67 20.03
C LEU A 838 -11.93 -22.65 20.14
N SER A 839 -12.34 -22.29 21.35
CA SER A 839 -13.63 -21.58 21.48
C SER A 839 -13.73 -20.58 22.63
N TYR A 840 -14.69 -19.68 22.48
CA TYR A 840 -15.21 -18.81 23.53
C TYR A 840 -16.63 -19.24 23.89
N LEU A 841 -16.84 -19.79 25.09
CA LEU A 841 -18.07 -20.52 25.46
C LEU A 841 -18.98 -19.77 26.46
N VAL A 842 -18.45 -18.78 27.18
CA VAL A 842 -19.21 -18.03 28.21
C VAL A 842 -19.87 -18.98 29.22
N THR A 843 -19.09 -19.87 29.83
CA THR A 843 -19.62 -20.85 30.77
C THR A 843 -18.59 -21.19 31.83
N LYS A 844 -19.03 -21.69 32.99
CA LYS A 844 -18.14 -22.20 34.03
C LYS A 844 -17.86 -23.69 33.81
N PRO A 845 -16.64 -24.16 34.09
CA PRO A 845 -16.33 -25.59 34.02
C PRO A 845 -17.32 -26.38 34.88
N GLN A 846 -17.76 -27.53 34.35
CA GLN A 846 -18.66 -28.49 35.02
C GLN A 846 -20.09 -27.97 35.30
N GLN A 847 -20.48 -26.80 34.75
CA GLN A 847 -21.79 -26.19 34.99
C GLN A 847 -22.56 -25.92 33.69
N GLY A 848 -23.88 -26.11 33.72
CA GLY A 848 -24.76 -25.75 32.59
C GLY A 848 -24.31 -26.34 31.25
N ASN A 849 -24.22 -25.48 30.23
CA ASN A 849 -23.88 -25.86 28.86
C ASN A 849 -22.48 -26.48 28.71
N TYR A 850 -21.56 -26.29 29.66
CA TYR A 850 -20.29 -27.03 29.67
C TYR A 850 -20.51 -28.54 29.52
N ASN A 851 -21.53 -29.08 30.21
CA ASN A 851 -21.84 -30.52 30.19
C ASN A 851 -22.47 -30.97 28.86
N THR A 852 -22.80 -30.04 27.96
CA THR A 852 -23.19 -30.34 26.58
C THR A 852 -21.94 -30.44 25.69
N TYR A 853 -21.00 -29.50 25.84
CA TYR A 853 -19.74 -29.49 25.09
C TYR A 853 -18.78 -30.61 25.49
N VAL A 854 -18.77 -31.00 26.77
CA VAL A 854 -17.97 -32.09 27.32
C VAL A 854 -18.93 -33.21 27.73
N SER A 855 -19.34 -33.99 26.75
CA SER A 855 -20.41 -34.99 26.87
C SER A 855 -20.12 -36.24 26.04
N GLU A 856 -20.81 -37.34 26.35
CA GLU A 856 -20.77 -38.55 25.51
C GLU A 856 -21.22 -38.26 24.06
N ALA A 857 -22.15 -37.32 23.86
CA ALA A 857 -22.63 -36.93 22.55
C ALA A 857 -21.56 -36.21 21.72
N SER A 858 -20.80 -35.30 22.35
CA SER A 858 -19.68 -34.58 21.71
C SER A 858 -18.42 -35.45 21.56
N GLN A 859 -18.23 -36.41 22.46
CA GLN A 859 -16.99 -37.15 22.71
C GLN A 859 -15.78 -36.28 23.05
N MET A 860 -15.98 -34.99 23.29
CA MET A 860 -14.88 -34.06 23.58
C MET A 860 -14.48 -34.11 25.05
N HIS A 861 -13.19 -33.98 25.30
CA HIS A 861 -12.60 -33.87 26.62
C HIS A 861 -12.00 -32.48 26.81
N ASP A 862 -12.14 -31.93 28.01
CA ASP A 862 -11.54 -30.64 28.37
C ASP A 862 -10.02 -30.72 28.50
N ILE A 863 -9.31 -29.71 27.99
CA ILE A 863 -7.85 -29.58 28.11
C ILE A 863 -7.36 -29.57 29.55
N ASP A 864 -8.18 -29.12 30.53
CA ASP A 864 -7.88 -29.27 31.96
C ASP A 864 -9.13 -29.07 32.83
N ARG A 865 -9.78 -30.16 33.25
CA ARG A 865 -10.99 -30.12 34.09
C ARG A 865 -10.79 -29.47 35.47
N SER A 866 -9.56 -29.37 35.93
CA SER A 866 -9.20 -28.81 37.24
C SER A 866 -8.97 -27.30 37.22
N ASP A 867 -8.87 -26.70 36.04
CA ASP A 867 -8.85 -25.24 35.86
C ASP A 867 -10.27 -24.68 35.98
N TRP A 868 -10.65 -24.39 37.22
CA TRP A 868 -11.99 -23.95 37.61
C TRP A 868 -12.27 -22.46 37.34
N ASP A 869 -11.21 -21.66 37.12
CA ASP A 869 -11.28 -20.20 36.96
C ASP A 869 -11.32 -19.79 35.47
N ARG A 870 -12.01 -20.58 34.65
CA ARG A 870 -12.29 -20.28 33.25
C ARG A 870 -13.72 -19.80 33.07
N TRP A 871 -13.89 -18.90 32.10
CA TRP A 871 -15.19 -18.33 31.77
C TRP A 871 -15.37 -18.18 30.26
N CYS A 872 -14.42 -17.48 29.63
CA CYS A 872 -14.44 -17.15 28.21
C CYS A 872 -13.90 -18.30 27.35
N GLU A 873 -12.57 -18.47 27.36
CA GLU A 873 -11.87 -19.34 26.41
C GLU A 873 -11.74 -20.78 26.89
N TYR A 874 -11.82 -21.71 25.94
CA TYR A 874 -11.72 -23.15 26.15
C TYR A 874 -11.00 -23.83 25.00
N ILE A 875 -10.23 -24.85 25.35
CA ILE A 875 -9.72 -25.85 24.41
C ILE A 875 -10.31 -27.21 24.81
N LEU A 876 -10.98 -27.88 23.88
CA LEU A 876 -11.41 -29.27 24.05
C LEU A 876 -10.71 -30.14 23.00
N PHE A 877 -10.60 -31.44 23.27
CA PHE A 877 -9.94 -32.37 22.36
C PHE A 877 -10.54 -33.78 22.42
N LYS A 878 -10.39 -34.56 21.35
CA LYS A 878 -10.65 -36.00 21.33
C LYS A 878 -9.73 -36.72 20.36
N ASP A 879 -9.46 -37.98 20.65
CA ASP A 879 -8.65 -38.91 19.86
C ASP A 879 -7.27 -38.37 19.45
N ILE A 880 -6.74 -37.43 20.24
CA ILE A 880 -5.42 -36.80 20.08
C ILE A 880 -4.70 -36.67 21.43
N LYS A 881 -3.39 -36.96 21.46
CA LYS A 881 -2.61 -36.98 22.70
C LYS A 881 -2.29 -35.56 23.18
N ARG A 882 -2.97 -35.09 24.22
CA ARG A 882 -2.60 -33.87 24.97
C ARG A 882 -1.29 -34.09 25.72
N THR A 883 -0.41 -33.10 25.71
CA THR A 883 0.86 -33.11 26.47
C THR A 883 1.09 -31.87 27.32
N GLY A 884 0.42 -30.75 27.03
CA GLY A 884 0.55 -29.55 27.82
C GLY A 884 -0.61 -28.57 27.66
N TYR A 885 -0.78 -27.72 28.67
CA TYR A 885 -1.77 -26.64 28.74
C TYR A 885 -1.15 -25.39 29.38
N ALA A 886 -1.41 -24.23 28.81
CA ALA A 886 -0.95 -22.95 29.34
C ALA A 886 -1.99 -21.84 29.18
N ARG A 887 -2.06 -20.94 30.17
CA ARG A 887 -2.75 -19.64 30.11
C ARG A 887 -1.71 -18.54 30.08
N VAL A 888 -1.86 -17.60 29.15
CA VAL A 888 -0.91 -16.49 28.95
C VAL A 888 -1.64 -15.17 29.08
N SER A 889 -1.10 -14.25 29.88
CA SER A 889 -1.65 -12.91 30.07
C SER A 889 -1.93 -12.22 28.73
N ARG A 890 -3.06 -11.52 28.68
CA ARG A 890 -3.53 -10.70 27.55
C ARG A 890 -2.66 -9.47 27.25
N GLY A 891 -1.76 -9.11 28.17
CA GLY A 891 -1.03 -7.84 28.13
C GLY A 891 -2.01 -6.66 28.16
N THR A 892 -1.75 -5.65 27.34
CA THR A 892 -2.63 -4.49 27.14
C THR A 892 -3.41 -4.53 25.82
N ILE A 893 -3.46 -5.70 25.14
CA ILE A 893 -4.05 -5.82 23.80
C ILE A 893 -5.56 -6.05 23.86
N THR A 894 -6.02 -7.04 24.61
CA THR A 894 -7.43 -7.45 24.66
C THR A 894 -7.86 -7.62 26.11
N ASP A 895 -9.11 -7.98 26.38
CA ASP A 895 -9.62 -8.33 27.71
C ASP A 895 -9.57 -9.83 28.03
N THR A 896 -9.38 -10.70 27.03
CA THR A 896 -9.16 -12.14 27.19
C THR A 896 -7.69 -12.53 27.15
N GLU A 897 -7.33 -13.47 28.02
CA GLU A 897 -6.03 -14.16 27.97
C GLU A 897 -5.87 -14.99 26.69
N ILE A 898 -4.69 -15.59 26.49
CA ILE A 898 -4.48 -16.60 25.44
C ILE A 898 -4.46 -17.96 26.11
N GLN A 899 -5.23 -18.92 25.58
CA GLN A 899 -5.11 -20.33 25.98
C GLN A 899 -4.39 -21.16 24.93
N LEU A 900 -3.51 -22.07 25.39
CA LEU A 900 -2.68 -22.93 24.54
C LEU A 900 -2.76 -24.39 24.98
N GLY A 901 -2.89 -25.29 24.00
CA GLY A 901 -2.76 -26.74 24.16
C GLY A 901 -1.65 -27.29 23.27
N LYS A 902 -0.85 -28.22 23.81
CA LYS A 902 0.14 -28.98 23.01
C LYS A 902 -0.35 -30.41 22.79
N PHE A 903 -0.34 -30.82 21.53
CA PHE A 903 -0.82 -32.11 21.08
C PHE A 903 0.26 -32.86 20.30
N VAL A 904 0.46 -34.14 20.59
CA VAL A 904 1.41 -35.00 19.87
C VAL A 904 0.64 -35.90 18.92
N ILE A 905 1.09 -35.95 17.67
CA ILE A 905 0.45 -36.75 16.62
C ILE A 905 1.07 -38.14 16.52
N GLY A 906 0.22 -39.17 16.53
CA GLY A 906 0.61 -40.58 16.34
C GLY A 906 0.94 -41.34 17.63
N GLU A 907 0.83 -40.71 18.80
CA GLU A 907 0.94 -41.39 20.09
C GLU A 907 -0.44 -41.82 20.64
N PRO A 908 -0.50 -42.88 21.47
CA PRO A 908 -1.75 -43.31 22.09
C PRO A 908 -2.40 -42.20 22.92
N VAL A 909 -3.71 -42.04 22.77
CA VAL A 909 -4.47 -41.03 23.51
C VAL A 909 -4.46 -41.33 25.01
N SER A 910 -4.40 -40.28 25.82
CA SER A 910 -4.71 -40.36 27.26
C SER A 910 -5.66 -39.24 27.63
N TYR A 911 -6.74 -39.60 28.31
CA TYR A 911 -7.71 -38.67 28.90
C TYR A 911 -7.53 -38.53 30.41
N THR A 912 -6.42 -39.07 30.96
CA THR A 912 -6.12 -38.91 32.39
C THR A 912 -5.58 -37.49 32.63
N ASP A 913 -5.99 -36.87 33.74
CA ASP A 913 -5.43 -35.61 34.22
C ASP A 913 -4.17 -35.83 35.08
N GLU A 914 -3.44 -36.92 34.83
CA GLU A 914 -2.18 -37.23 35.51
C GLU A 914 -1.10 -36.24 35.06
N ARG A 915 -0.66 -35.40 36.00
CA ARG A 915 0.34 -34.35 35.74
C ARG A 915 1.75 -34.88 35.93
N ILE A 916 2.66 -34.46 35.05
CA ILE A 916 4.08 -34.75 35.15
C ILE A 916 4.91 -33.47 35.36
N PRO A 917 6.01 -33.52 36.13
CA PRO A 917 6.92 -32.40 36.25
C PRO A 917 7.54 -32.02 34.91
N GLU A 918 7.67 -30.72 34.62
CA GLU A 918 8.27 -30.20 33.38
C GLU A 918 9.65 -30.80 33.06
N LYS A 919 10.45 -31.12 34.08
CA LYS A 919 11.77 -31.77 33.91
C LYS A 919 11.70 -33.13 33.21
N GLN A 920 10.57 -33.82 33.29
CA GLN A 920 10.32 -35.12 32.64
C GLN A 920 9.78 -34.96 31.20
N VAL A 921 9.34 -33.76 30.82
CA VAL A 921 8.81 -33.46 29.48
C VAL A 921 10.00 -33.24 28.52
N PRO A 922 10.03 -33.84 27.32
CA PRO A 922 11.04 -33.54 26.30
C PRO A 922 11.09 -32.06 25.93
N ALA A 923 12.27 -31.52 25.60
CA ALA A 923 12.45 -30.09 25.37
C ALA A 923 11.52 -29.53 24.27
N GLY A 924 11.38 -30.20 23.11
CA GLY A 924 10.46 -29.80 22.04
C GLY A 924 8.96 -29.90 22.38
N ARG A 925 8.61 -30.52 23.51
CA ARG A 925 7.22 -30.58 24.03
C ARG A 925 6.94 -29.55 25.11
N ARG A 926 7.95 -28.80 25.56
CA ARG A 926 7.78 -27.74 26.57
C ARG A 926 7.29 -26.46 25.90
N PHE A 927 6.57 -25.64 26.67
CA PHE A 927 6.26 -24.28 26.25
C PHE A 927 7.48 -23.36 26.40
N PRO A 928 7.57 -22.26 25.63
CA PRO A 928 8.72 -21.36 25.67
C PRO A 928 8.98 -20.75 27.06
N ALA A 929 10.14 -21.02 27.65
CA ALA A 929 10.48 -20.60 29.00
C ALA A 929 10.52 -19.07 29.21
N ARG A 930 10.58 -18.29 28.13
CA ARG A 930 10.63 -16.81 28.17
C ARG A 930 9.35 -16.15 28.69
N PHE A 931 8.22 -16.86 28.68
CA PHE A 931 6.95 -16.37 29.22
C PHE A 931 6.77 -16.72 30.71
N ASN A 932 7.73 -17.42 31.33
CA ASN A 932 7.76 -17.49 32.78
C ASN A 932 7.82 -16.07 33.36
N PRO A 933 7.10 -15.76 34.46
CA PRO A 933 7.11 -14.44 35.07
C PRO A 933 8.54 -13.89 35.25
N PRO A 934 8.83 -12.64 34.84
CA PRO A 934 7.87 -11.57 34.49
C PRO A 934 7.33 -11.59 33.04
N GLY A 935 7.79 -12.51 32.19
CA GLY A 935 7.38 -12.64 30.79
C GLY A 935 8.04 -11.66 29.82
N VAL A 936 7.44 -11.52 28.64
CA VAL A 936 7.93 -10.71 27.52
C VAL A 936 6.77 -9.92 26.92
N ARG A 937 6.98 -8.62 26.65
CA ARG A 937 5.96 -7.73 26.07
C ARG A 937 4.62 -7.77 26.82
N GLU A 938 4.67 -7.86 28.16
CA GLU A 938 3.50 -7.94 29.06
C GLU A 938 2.70 -9.25 28.99
N HIS A 939 3.18 -10.21 28.20
CA HIS A 939 2.66 -11.58 28.15
C HIS A 939 3.49 -12.49 29.04
N PHE A 940 2.83 -13.22 29.95
CA PHE A 940 3.45 -14.18 30.87
C PHE A 940 2.47 -15.29 31.24
N TYR A 941 2.99 -16.46 31.62
CA TYR A 941 2.19 -17.54 32.16
C TYR A 941 1.57 -17.13 33.49
N HIS A 942 0.25 -17.29 33.62
CA HIS A 942 -0.50 -16.85 34.79
C HIS A 942 -1.63 -17.83 35.14
N VAL A 943 -2.26 -17.60 36.30
CA VAL A 943 -3.37 -18.37 36.89
C VAL A 943 -3.02 -19.79 37.34
N LEU A 944 -2.33 -20.57 36.50
CA LEU A 944 -1.99 -21.97 36.78
C LEU A 944 -0.76 -22.07 37.72
N ASP A 945 -0.90 -22.84 38.81
CA ASP A 945 0.14 -23.33 39.74
C ASP A 945 1.41 -22.45 39.88
N GLY A 946 1.23 -21.19 40.29
CA GLY A 946 2.34 -20.25 40.49
C GLY A 946 2.89 -19.60 39.21
N GLY A 947 2.06 -19.49 38.17
CA GLY A 947 2.40 -18.86 36.89
C GLY A 947 3.19 -19.78 35.96
N LYS A 948 2.83 -21.06 35.90
CA LYS A 948 3.53 -22.06 35.06
C LYS A 948 2.58 -22.93 34.24
N PRO A 949 3.01 -23.38 33.05
CA PRO A 949 2.27 -24.37 32.27
C PRO A 949 2.10 -25.72 33.00
N ARG A 950 1.04 -26.44 32.67
CA ARG A 950 0.78 -27.82 33.12
C ARG A 950 1.15 -28.81 32.02
N TYR A 951 1.67 -29.97 32.41
CA TYR A 951 2.07 -31.05 31.50
C TYR A 951 1.48 -32.39 31.94
N TYR A 952 1.17 -33.25 30.99
CA TYR A 952 0.44 -34.50 31.21
C TYR A 952 1.19 -35.72 30.66
N ALA A 953 1.04 -36.87 31.34
CA ALA A 953 1.63 -38.15 30.96
C ALA A 953 1.02 -38.72 29.68
#